data_AF-A0A2G7FF73-F1
#
_entry.id   AF-A0A2G7FF73-F1
#
_cell.length_a   1.000
_cell.length_b   1.000
_cell.length_c   1.000
_cell.angle_alpha   90.00
_cell.angle_beta   90.00
_cell.angle_gamma   90.00
#
_symmetry.space_group_name_H-M   'P 1'
#
loop_
_entity.id
_entity.type
_entity.pdbx_description
1 polymer ?
#
loop_
_entity_poly.entity_id
_entity_poly.type
_entity_poly.pdbx_seq_one_letter_code
_entity_poly.pdbx_strand_id
1 'polypeptide(L)'
;MCDTNSSISAYAILIGINAYQEKPLEGSVRDVQRMQKHLEKISTSIQIEILTATRSQDPEARTPIEPQHLWPTHQNVISALTRVVSSAKPGDIVYIHYSGHGTRTGPYHSYSNSSAGDLALVLLDERNKGREKYLHGAVLAYHLKQMVDKGLVVTLVLDCCFSATVYRADDSRTRYLPYNPEPLLEAMTLTETLPEEKTVSSEYRDACMLPNWLIDPDGYAILAACGPHEMAKEIDPGTGQMQGALSYFLLSFLEISGLGTRHDIIHKYLGSKFREMRVHEQSPVLYGNRNQTFFHQSKFEDSGPVIPMIMGRDARLLLSVGDAHGVRMGDCFGVRRVNLAENSHREQSVSVRVVQVGGLTSRIEPLEGTLTLQPGWFATGFPRAYLQKYPVRLASDLLGLHGLLAVLEAQSISCHTDEEQPYSLYLAMNNNKRYEIYDRSGVDLQRIEHLPDMVQGETDLGSISDILKHLMRYRFARELSNGVSSESFQESFDAHIISPSGEMYGPEHLIETDEGVKHQLVVTNKGKTALYVYVYNLGFNWQIVNISRGCEVVPPPNPDLGFRELKRRIATEVPKELKGKGIRECEDMIKVLITSQPTSFDLLELPKLNNVESVRRSTNRATTIRSSGYGHTGASENWAALNFPIRTFAIK
;
A
#
# COMPACT_ATOMS: atom_id res chain seq x y z
N MET A 1 -28.64 -24.94 10.38
CA MET A 1 -28.60 -25.44 8.99
C MET A 1 -27.86 -24.38 8.19
N CYS A 2 -26.56 -24.59 8.00
CA CYS A 2 -25.73 -23.71 7.19
C CYS A 2 -25.72 -24.31 5.79
N ASP A 3 -26.33 -23.63 4.83
CA ASP A 3 -26.24 -24.03 3.42
C ASP A 3 -24.77 -23.95 2.98
N THR A 4 -24.14 -25.12 2.93
CA THR A 4 -22.81 -25.34 2.37
C THR A 4 -22.94 -25.58 0.86
N ASN A 5 -22.15 -24.85 0.08
CA ASN A 5 -21.98 -24.90 -1.39
C ASN A 5 -22.93 -24.04 -2.26
N SER A 6 -22.95 -22.71 -2.06
CA SER A 6 -23.05 -21.83 -3.23
C SER A 6 -21.66 -21.70 -3.86
N SER A 7 -21.51 -22.13 -5.12
CA SER A 7 -20.27 -21.92 -5.88
C SER A 7 -20.01 -20.42 -6.02
N ILE A 8 -18.85 -19.95 -5.54
CA ILE A 8 -18.39 -18.57 -5.73
C ILE A 8 -18.33 -18.30 -7.24
N SER A 9 -19.06 -17.30 -7.71
CA SER A 9 -19.03 -16.86 -9.10
C SER A 9 -18.02 -15.73 -9.27
N ALA A 10 -17.48 -15.61 -10.47
CA ALA A 10 -16.52 -14.57 -10.83
C ALA A 10 -17.04 -13.77 -12.02
N TYR A 11 -16.94 -12.45 -11.92
CA TYR A 11 -17.37 -11.49 -12.93
C TYR A 11 -16.16 -10.67 -13.38
N ALA A 12 -16.03 -10.39 -14.67
CA ALA A 12 -15.01 -9.52 -15.21
C ALA A 12 -15.62 -8.45 -16.13
N ILE A 13 -15.29 -7.18 -15.92
CA ILE A 13 -15.63 -6.07 -16.82
C ILE A 13 -14.32 -5.55 -17.40
N LEU A 14 -14.14 -5.70 -18.72
CA LEU A 14 -12.91 -5.37 -19.42
C LEU A 14 -13.16 -4.22 -20.41
N ILE A 15 -12.48 -3.09 -20.24
CA ILE A 15 -12.73 -1.85 -20.99
C ILE A 15 -11.43 -1.39 -21.65
N GLY A 16 -11.39 -1.39 -22.98
CA GLY A 16 -10.19 -1.03 -23.76
C GLY A 16 -10.50 -0.04 -24.88
N ILE A 17 -9.84 1.12 -24.89
CA ILE A 17 -10.16 2.20 -25.84
C ILE A 17 -8.91 2.64 -26.60
N ASN A 18 -8.92 2.46 -27.92
CA ASN A 18 -7.89 2.95 -28.84
C ASN A 18 -8.40 4.12 -29.70
N ALA A 19 -9.68 4.06 -30.08
CA ALA A 19 -10.30 4.92 -31.08
C ALA A 19 -10.72 6.32 -30.56
N TYR A 20 -9.85 6.97 -29.80
CA TYR A 20 -10.02 8.39 -29.43
C TYR A 20 -9.84 9.29 -30.66
N GLN A 21 -10.55 10.41 -30.69
CA GLN A 21 -10.40 11.37 -31.80
C GLN A 21 -9.11 12.15 -31.66
N GLU A 22 -8.84 12.60 -30.43
CA GLU A 22 -7.57 13.19 -30.04
C GLU A 22 -6.65 12.12 -29.47
N LYS A 23 -5.38 12.13 -29.90
CA LYS A 23 -4.32 11.24 -29.40
C LYS A 23 -4.71 9.74 -29.34
N PRO A 24 -5.13 9.11 -30.46
CA PRO A 24 -5.50 7.69 -30.45
C PRO A 24 -4.38 6.79 -29.90
N LEU A 25 -4.78 5.76 -29.16
CA LEU A 25 -3.89 4.77 -28.57
C LEU A 25 -3.84 3.49 -29.44
N GLU A 26 -2.84 2.64 -29.21
CA GLU A 26 -2.64 1.40 -29.98
C GLU A 26 -2.76 0.12 -29.14
N GLY A 27 -2.51 0.19 -27.84
CA GLY A 27 -2.37 -0.97 -26.96
C GLY A 27 -3.57 -1.28 -26.09
N SER A 28 -4.45 -0.32 -25.81
CA SER A 28 -5.51 -0.47 -24.81
C SER A 28 -6.48 -1.62 -25.08
N VAL A 29 -6.93 -1.76 -26.33
CA VAL A 29 -7.80 -2.89 -26.73
C VAL A 29 -7.06 -4.23 -26.61
N ARG A 30 -5.79 -4.27 -27.00
CA ARG A 30 -4.95 -5.48 -26.92
C ARG A 30 -4.77 -5.93 -25.48
N ASP A 31 -4.59 -4.99 -24.55
CA ASP A 31 -4.42 -5.26 -23.13
C ASP A 31 -5.60 -6.07 -22.56
N VAL A 32 -6.82 -5.61 -22.80
CA VAL A 32 -8.04 -6.28 -22.31
C VAL A 32 -8.36 -7.57 -23.04
N GLN A 33 -8.08 -7.66 -24.34
CA GLN A 33 -8.26 -8.90 -25.10
C GLN A 33 -7.30 -10.01 -24.65
N ARG A 34 -6.05 -9.66 -24.31
CA ARG A 34 -5.10 -10.64 -23.76
C ARG A 34 -5.53 -11.10 -22.37
N MET A 35 -6.00 -10.18 -21.53
CA MET A 35 -6.54 -10.52 -20.22
C MET A 35 -7.76 -11.44 -20.33
N GLN A 36 -8.71 -11.14 -21.22
CA GLN A 36 -9.86 -12.00 -21.50
C GLN A 36 -9.44 -13.43 -21.83
N LYS A 37 -8.54 -13.60 -22.81
CA LYS A 37 -8.05 -14.93 -23.22
C LYS A 37 -7.42 -15.70 -22.08
N HIS A 38 -6.69 -15.00 -21.20
CA HIS A 38 -6.08 -15.61 -20.03
C HIS A 38 -7.13 -16.09 -19.02
N LEU A 39 -8.12 -15.24 -18.70
CA LEU A 39 -9.23 -15.59 -17.80
C LEU A 39 -10.05 -16.78 -18.34
N GLU A 40 -10.40 -16.76 -19.62
CA GLU A 40 -11.13 -17.85 -20.29
C GLU A 40 -10.36 -19.18 -20.27
N LYS A 41 -9.03 -19.12 -20.40
CA LYS A 41 -8.15 -20.30 -20.32
C LYS A 41 -8.14 -20.91 -18.91
N ILE A 42 -8.26 -20.08 -17.88
CA ILE A 42 -8.20 -20.52 -16.48
C ILE A 42 -9.54 -21.09 -16.01
N SER A 43 -10.64 -20.43 -16.35
CA SER A 43 -11.97 -20.88 -15.95
C SER A 43 -13.05 -20.37 -16.90
N THR A 44 -13.85 -21.29 -17.42
CA THR A 44 -15.05 -20.99 -18.22
C THR A 44 -16.21 -20.47 -17.38
N SER A 45 -16.09 -20.48 -16.06
CA SER A 45 -17.13 -20.01 -15.12
C SER A 45 -17.06 -18.51 -14.85
N ILE A 46 -16.04 -17.82 -15.37
CA ILE A 46 -15.91 -16.36 -15.24
C ILE A 46 -16.86 -15.71 -16.25
N GLN A 47 -17.80 -14.90 -15.77
CA GLN A 47 -18.70 -14.11 -16.60
C GLN A 47 -17.97 -12.85 -17.05
N ILE A 48 -17.52 -12.82 -18.31
CA ILE A 48 -16.74 -11.71 -18.87
C ILE A 48 -17.63 -10.83 -19.74
N GLU A 49 -17.68 -9.54 -19.42
CA GLU A 49 -18.22 -8.50 -20.27
C GLU A 49 -17.07 -7.62 -20.79
N ILE A 50 -16.91 -7.55 -22.11
CA ILE A 50 -15.83 -6.80 -22.76
C ILE A 50 -16.41 -5.64 -23.59
N LEU A 51 -15.90 -4.43 -23.36
CA LEU A 51 -16.23 -3.21 -24.08
C LEU A 51 -14.96 -2.67 -24.74
N THR A 52 -14.89 -2.69 -26.07
CA THR A 52 -13.70 -2.25 -26.81
C THR A 52 -14.03 -1.28 -27.94
N ALA A 53 -13.05 -0.43 -28.24
CA ALA A 53 -13.09 0.46 -29.39
C ALA A 53 -11.73 0.50 -30.10
N THR A 54 -11.61 -0.33 -31.14
CA THR A 54 -10.46 -0.41 -32.04
C THR A 54 -10.60 0.63 -33.14
N ARG A 55 -9.51 1.36 -33.40
CA ARG A 55 -9.44 2.33 -34.49
C ARG A 55 -9.52 1.62 -35.85
N SER A 56 -10.36 2.13 -36.74
CA SER A 56 -10.39 1.66 -38.13
C SER A 56 -9.09 2.01 -38.86
N GLN A 57 -8.64 1.10 -39.73
CA GLN A 57 -7.51 1.37 -40.64
C GLN A 57 -7.92 2.25 -41.83
N ASP A 58 -9.22 2.41 -42.08
CA ASP A 58 -9.75 3.34 -43.06
C ASP A 58 -9.69 4.77 -42.51
N PRO A 59 -8.92 5.69 -43.13
CA PRO A 59 -8.80 7.08 -42.69
C PRO A 59 -10.13 7.85 -42.69
N GLU A 60 -11.11 7.42 -43.51
CA GLU A 60 -12.43 8.05 -43.61
C GLU A 60 -13.42 7.51 -42.56
N ALA A 61 -13.14 6.34 -41.99
CA ALA A 61 -13.97 5.71 -40.98
C ALA A 61 -13.76 6.36 -39.60
N ARG A 62 -14.69 7.26 -39.22
CA ARG A 62 -14.71 7.94 -37.92
C ARG A 62 -15.31 7.12 -36.78
N THR A 63 -15.43 5.80 -36.93
CA THR A 63 -16.11 4.94 -35.96
C THR A 63 -15.26 3.72 -35.64
N PRO A 64 -15.30 3.21 -34.39
CA PRO A 64 -14.64 1.96 -34.04
C PRO A 64 -15.11 0.77 -34.89
N ILE A 65 -14.25 -0.25 -35.01
CA ILE A 65 -14.53 -1.48 -35.77
C ILE A 65 -15.65 -2.30 -35.12
N GLU A 66 -15.71 -2.29 -33.78
CA GLU A 66 -16.70 -3.01 -33.00
C GLU A 66 -18.12 -2.44 -33.23
N PRO A 67 -19.18 -3.25 -33.06
CA PRO A 67 -20.54 -2.74 -33.06
C PRO A 67 -20.80 -1.83 -31.85
N GLN A 68 -21.69 -0.85 -32.02
CA GLN A 68 -21.96 0.22 -31.03
C GLN A 68 -22.33 -0.28 -29.62
N HIS A 69 -23.00 -1.43 -29.50
CA HIS A 69 -23.36 -2.00 -28.19
C HIS A 69 -22.15 -2.54 -27.40
N LEU A 70 -21.00 -2.75 -28.05
CA LEU A 70 -19.74 -3.12 -27.41
C LEU A 70 -18.83 -1.91 -27.20
N TRP A 71 -19.23 -0.72 -27.62
CA TRP A 71 -18.42 0.47 -27.42
C TRP A 71 -18.34 0.81 -25.93
N PRO A 72 -17.18 1.27 -25.44
CA PRO A 72 -16.99 1.75 -24.08
C PRO A 72 -17.58 3.16 -23.91
N THR A 73 -18.91 3.26 -24.07
CA THR A 73 -19.68 4.49 -23.83
C THR A 73 -20.04 4.61 -22.37
N HIS A 74 -20.35 5.84 -21.91
CA HIS A 74 -20.83 6.05 -20.55
C HIS A 74 -22.01 5.12 -20.20
N GLN A 75 -23.01 5.04 -21.07
CA GLN A 75 -24.19 4.19 -20.87
C GLN A 75 -23.83 2.70 -20.78
N ASN A 76 -22.97 2.20 -21.66
CA ASN A 76 -22.60 0.78 -21.67
C ASN A 76 -21.78 0.40 -20.43
N VAL A 77 -20.84 1.25 -20.02
CA VAL A 77 -20.01 1.03 -18.83
C VAL A 77 -20.87 1.04 -17.55
N ILE A 78 -21.76 2.02 -17.38
CA ILE A 78 -22.70 2.07 -16.24
C ILE A 78 -23.62 0.84 -16.23
N SER A 79 -24.10 0.42 -17.40
CA SER A 79 -24.94 -0.76 -17.53
C SER A 79 -24.20 -2.04 -17.10
N ALA A 80 -22.91 -2.18 -17.46
CA ALA A 80 -22.06 -3.30 -17.07
C ALA A 80 -21.88 -3.36 -15.54
N LEU A 81 -21.53 -2.23 -14.92
CA LEU A 81 -21.38 -2.11 -13.47
C LEU A 81 -22.69 -2.48 -12.75
N THR A 82 -23.81 -1.93 -13.22
CA THR A 82 -25.14 -2.17 -12.64
C THR A 82 -25.58 -3.63 -12.77
N ARG A 83 -25.26 -4.29 -13.90
CA ARG A 83 -25.52 -5.72 -14.10
C ARG A 83 -24.80 -6.58 -13.07
N VAL A 84 -23.52 -6.31 -12.81
CA VAL A 84 -22.75 -7.03 -11.79
C VAL A 84 -23.33 -6.80 -10.39
N VAL A 85 -23.61 -5.54 -10.04
CA VAL A 85 -24.26 -5.20 -8.75
C VAL A 85 -25.59 -5.94 -8.58
N SER A 86 -26.37 -6.09 -9.65
CA SER A 86 -27.67 -6.78 -9.60
C SER A 86 -27.53 -8.30 -9.51
N SER A 87 -26.59 -8.89 -10.24
CA SER A 87 -26.51 -10.35 -10.47
C SER A 87 -25.64 -11.08 -9.46
N ALA A 88 -24.54 -10.46 -9.01
CA ALA A 88 -23.57 -11.09 -8.13
C ALA A 88 -24.13 -11.29 -6.71
N LYS A 89 -23.68 -12.34 -6.00
CA LYS A 89 -24.07 -12.68 -4.64
C LYS A 89 -22.94 -12.34 -3.65
N PRO A 90 -23.24 -12.11 -2.35
CA PRO A 90 -22.21 -11.92 -1.35
C PRO A 90 -21.14 -13.02 -1.42
N GLY A 91 -19.87 -12.64 -1.45
CA GLY A 91 -18.74 -13.53 -1.65
C GLY A 91 -18.34 -13.76 -3.11
N ASP A 92 -19.09 -13.29 -4.11
CA ASP A 92 -18.64 -13.34 -5.50
C ASP A 92 -17.47 -12.37 -5.75
N ILE A 93 -16.66 -12.69 -6.77
CA ILE A 93 -15.45 -11.96 -7.12
C ILE A 93 -15.73 -11.09 -8.35
N VAL A 94 -15.31 -9.83 -8.30
CA VAL A 94 -15.47 -8.88 -9.40
C VAL A 94 -14.11 -8.32 -9.80
N TYR A 95 -13.76 -8.49 -11.06
CA TYR A 95 -12.57 -7.90 -11.66
C TYR A 95 -12.96 -6.82 -12.67
N ILE A 96 -12.40 -5.63 -12.55
CA ILE A 96 -12.65 -4.53 -13.49
C ILE A 96 -11.30 -4.07 -14.02
N HIS A 97 -11.14 -4.03 -15.34
CA HIS A 97 -9.90 -3.60 -15.99
C HIS A 97 -10.21 -2.49 -16.99
N TYR A 98 -9.72 -1.29 -16.71
CA TYR A 98 -9.76 -0.16 -17.62
C TYR A 98 -8.38 0.09 -18.22
N SER A 99 -8.33 0.20 -19.55
CA SER A 99 -7.14 0.53 -20.34
C SER A 99 -7.53 1.62 -21.36
N GLY A 100 -6.91 2.79 -21.27
CA GLY A 100 -7.30 3.96 -22.08
C GLY A 100 -6.74 5.27 -21.55
N HIS A 101 -7.32 6.40 -21.97
CA HIS A 101 -6.99 7.71 -21.41
C HIS A 101 -7.69 7.95 -20.08
N GLY A 102 -6.97 8.56 -19.14
CA GLY A 102 -7.56 9.23 -17.99
C GLY A 102 -7.49 10.75 -18.13
N THR A 103 -8.25 11.45 -17.32
CA THR A 103 -8.22 12.91 -17.22
C THR A 103 -8.46 13.36 -15.77
N ARG A 104 -8.40 14.68 -15.55
CA ARG A 104 -8.57 15.30 -14.25
C ARG A 104 -9.52 16.48 -14.33
N THR A 105 -10.53 16.48 -13.46
CA THR A 105 -11.50 17.58 -13.35
C THR A 105 -11.15 18.49 -12.17
N GLY A 106 -11.68 19.72 -12.16
CA GLY A 106 -11.60 20.59 -10.98
C GLY A 106 -12.25 19.93 -9.75
N PRO A 107 -11.96 20.41 -8.52
CA PRO A 107 -12.60 19.88 -7.32
C PRO A 107 -14.09 20.29 -7.31
N TYR A 108 -15.00 19.34 -7.53
CA TYR A 108 -16.45 19.60 -7.58
C TYR A 108 -17.20 19.12 -6.33
N HIS A 109 -16.60 18.27 -5.49
CA HIS A 109 -17.23 17.67 -4.31
C HIS A 109 -16.53 18.09 -3.00
N SER A 110 -17.22 17.97 -1.88
CA SER A 110 -16.68 18.28 -0.53
C SER A 110 -15.50 17.41 -0.11
N TYR A 111 -15.33 16.25 -0.74
CA TYR A 111 -14.20 15.33 -0.55
C TYR A 111 -13.10 15.50 -1.60
N SER A 112 -13.29 16.40 -2.56
CA SER A 112 -12.32 16.65 -3.61
C SER A 112 -11.11 17.36 -3.04
N ASN A 113 -9.94 16.98 -3.53
CA ASN A 113 -8.73 17.66 -3.16
C ASN A 113 -8.64 19.01 -3.89
N SER A 114 -8.72 20.10 -3.13
CA SER A 114 -8.60 21.48 -3.63
C SER A 114 -7.35 21.75 -4.48
N SER A 115 -6.29 20.98 -4.25
CA SER A 115 -4.99 21.14 -4.91
C SER A 115 -4.74 20.13 -6.04
N ALA A 116 -5.40 18.96 -6.01
CA ALA A 116 -5.19 17.87 -6.97
C ALA A 116 -6.35 17.56 -7.91
N GLY A 117 -7.57 18.06 -7.72
CA GLY A 117 -8.72 17.73 -8.58
C GLY A 117 -9.18 16.26 -8.50
N ASP A 118 -10.21 15.91 -9.27
CA ASP A 118 -10.82 14.58 -9.25
C ASP A 118 -10.50 13.76 -10.52
N LEU A 119 -10.37 12.45 -10.34
CA LEU A 119 -10.22 11.47 -11.41
C LEU A 119 -11.41 11.47 -12.39
N ALA A 120 -11.15 11.29 -13.68
CA ALA A 120 -12.15 10.76 -14.59
C ALA A 120 -11.55 9.82 -15.66
N LEU A 121 -12.30 8.80 -16.04
CA LEU A 121 -11.95 7.91 -17.16
C LEU A 121 -12.56 8.48 -18.44
N VAL A 122 -11.77 8.53 -19.51
CA VAL A 122 -12.20 9.09 -20.79
C VAL A 122 -12.83 7.99 -21.65
N LEU A 123 -14.14 8.05 -21.81
CA LEU A 123 -14.99 7.12 -22.54
C LEU A 123 -15.40 7.69 -23.90
N LEU A 124 -16.03 6.85 -24.74
CA LEU A 124 -16.60 7.31 -26.01
C LEU A 124 -18.01 7.91 -25.83
N ASP A 125 -18.33 8.90 -26.65
CA ASP A 125 -19.72 9.33 -26.84
C ASP A 125 -20.52 8.26 -27.61
N GLU A 126 -21.82 8.19 -27.32
CA GLU A 126 -22.75 7.23 -27.91
C GLU A 126 -22.78 7.29 -29.43
N ARG A 127 -22.58 8.47 -30.02
CA ARG A 127 -22.62 8.66 -31.47
C ARG A 127 -21.23 8.72 -32.10
N ASN A 128 -20.17 8.70 -31.28
CA ASN A 128 -18.79 8.97 -31.67
C ASN A 128 -18.63 10.23 -32.55
N LYS A 129 -19.46 11.26 -32.30
CA LYS A 129 -19.66 12.40 -33.21
C LYS A 129 -18.78 13.63 -32.93
N GLY A 130 -17.80 13.54 -32.03
CA GLY A 130 -16.87 14.65 -31.84
C GLY A 130 -16.36 14.92 -30.43
N ARG A 131 -16.82 14.17 -29.42
CA ARG A 131 -16.51 14.48 -28.02
C ARG A 131 -16.40 13.22 -27.20
N GLU A 132 -15.31 13.05 -26.51
CA GLU A 132 -15.16 12.08 -25.46
C GLU A 132 -16.12 12.41 -24.30
N LYS A 133 -16.64 11.38 -23.62
CA LYS A 133 -17.43 11.52 -22.39
C LYS A 133 -16.60 11.06 -21.20
N TYR A 134 -16.96 11.51 -20.00
CA TYR A 134 -16.19 11.22 -18.81
C TYR A 134 -16.98 10.35 -17.83
N LEU A 135 -16.38 9.26 -17.36
CA LEU A 135 -16.83 8.59 -16.14
C LEU A 135 -16.07 9.17 -14.95
N HIS A 136 -16.73 10.06 -14.21
CA HIS A 136 -16.13 10.70 -13.05
C HIS A 136 -15.84 9.68 -11.93
N GLY A 137 -14.74 9.89 -11.21
CA GLY A 137 -14.30 9.02 -10.13
C GLY A 137 -15.35 8.85 -9.02
N ALA A 138 -16.19 9.86 -8.77
CA ALA A 138 -17.29 9.78 -7.80
C ALA A 138 -18.36 8.75 -8.21
N VAL A 139 -18.71 8.69 -9.51
CA VAL A 139 -19.68 7.73 -10.04
C VAL A 139 -19.12 6.32 -10.01
N LEU A 140 -17.84 6.14 -10.39
CA LEU A 140 -17.15 4.86 -10.25
C LEU A 140 -17.11 4.41 -8.78
N ALA A 141 -16.75 5.31 -7.86
CA ALA A 141 -16.70 5.03 -6.43
C ALA A 141 -18.06 4.59 -5.87
N TYR A 142 -19.15 5.20 -6.32
CA TYR A 142 -20.51 4.83 -5.94
C TYR A 142 -20.83 3.37 -6.32
N HIS A 143 -20.54 2.95 -7.56
CA HIS A 143 -20.79 1.56 -7.95
C HIS A 143 -19.90 0.56 -7.20
N LEU A 144 -18.62 0.90 -6.99
CA LEU A 144 -17.72 0.07 -6.18
C LEU A 144 -18.22 -0.04 -4.73
N LYS A 145 -18.78 1.04 -4.17
CA LYS A 145 -19.43 1.03 -2.86
C LYS A 145 -20.54 0.00 -2.79
N GLN A 146 -21.45 0.03 -3.76
CA GLN A 146 -22.56 -0.91 -3.81
C GLN A 146 -22.09 -2.37 -3.89
N MET A 147 -21.03 -2.64 -4.65
CA MET A 147 -20.42 -3.97 -4.72
C MET A 147 -19.84 -4.40 -3.37
N VAL A 148 -19.07 -3.53 -2.72
CA VAL A 148 -18.45 -3.79 -1.41
C VAL A 148 -19.51 -3.97 -0.32
N ASP A 149 -20.50 -3.09 -0.24
CA ASP A 149 -21.58 -3.15 0.76
C ASP A 149 -22.43 -4.43 0.58
N LYS A 150 -22.50 -4.98 -0.64
CA LYS A 150 -23.11 -6.29 -0.93
C LYS A 150 -22.22 -7.47 -0.51
N GLY A 151 -21.00 -7.24 -0.08
CA GLY A 151 -20.03 -8.26 0.31
C GLY A 151 -19.31 -8.92 -0.88
N LEU A 152 -19.22 -8.24 -2.03
CA LEU A 152 -18.41 -8.69 -3.16
C LEU A 152 -16.92 -8.39 -2.91
N VAL A 153 -16.05 -9.22 -3.47
CA VAL A 153 -14.60 -9.00 -3.45
C VAL A 153 -14.18 -8.36 -4.77
N VAL A 154 -13.79 -7.09 -4.76
CA VAL A 154 -13.55 -6.33 -6.00
C VAL A 154 -12.06 -6.07 -6.23
N THR A 155 -11.60 -6.25 -7.46
CA THR A 155 -10.26 -5.83 -7.94
C THR A 155 -10.45 -4.90 -9.13
N LEU A 156 -9.93 -3.68 -9.02
CA LEU A 156 -9.94 -2.68 -10.10
C LEU A 156 -8.51 -2.46 -10.62
N VAL A 157 -8.32 -2.52 -11.94
CA VAL A 157 -7.06 -2.21 -12.62
C VAL A 157 -7.26 -1.00 -13.50
N LEU A 158 -6.45 0.04 -13.29
CA LEU A 158 -6.50 1.31 -14.01
C LEU A 158 -5.18 1.53 -14.75
N ASP A 159 -5.13 1.16 -16.04
CA ASP A 159 -3.97 1.38 -16.91
C ASP A 159 -4.11 2.67 -17.73
N CYS A 160 -4.11 3.80 -17.02
CA CYS A 160 -4.29 5.15 -17.56
C CYS A 160 -3.60 6.22 -16.71
N CYS A 161 -3.43 7.44 -17.24
CA CYS A 161 -2.84 8.58 -16.53
C CYS A 161 -3.88 9.42 -15.79
N PHE A 162 -3.49 9.93 -14.64
CA PHE A 162 -4.31 10.87 -13.85
C PHE A 162 -3.59 12.18 -13.49
N SER A 163 -2.30 12.29 -13.85
CA SER A 163 -1.45 13.46 -13.56
C SER A 163 -1.84 14.69 -14.37
N ALA A 164 -1.99 15.83 -13.67
CA ALA A 164 -2.10 17.15 -14.27
C ALA A 164 -0.88 18.04 -14.03
N THR A 165 0.14 17.57 -13.31
CA THR A 165 1.31 18.40 -13.00
C THR A 165 2.39 18.34 -14.08
N VAL A 166 2.29 17.42 -15.05
CA VAL A 166 3.30 17.21 -16.10
C VAL A 166 2.75 17.64 -17.47
N TYR A 167 2.26 18.88 -17.58
CA TYR A 167 1.77 19.47 -18.84
C TYR A 167 2.89 19.99 -19.76
N ARG A 168 4.03 19.31 -19.89
CA ARG A 168 5.16 19.85 -20.69
C ARG A 168 5.87 18.89 -21.64
N ALA A 169 5.51 17.61 -21.69
CA ALA A 169 6.00 16.71 -22.75
C ALA A 169 4.82 16.25 -23.61
N ASP A 170 4.75 16.74 -24.85
CA ASP A 170 3.79 16.25 -25.84
C ASP A 170 4.23 14.86 -26.34
N ASP A 171 4.07 13.84 -25.49
CA ASP A 171 4.33 12.45 -25.85
C ASP A 171 3.01 11.78 -26.22
N SER A 172 2.86 11.44 -27.51
CA SER A 172 1.67 10.81 -28.07
C SER A 172 1.35 9.43 -27.48
N ARG A 173 2.31 8.79 -26.79
CA ARG A 173 2.12 7.49 -26.13
C ARG A 173 1.54 7.62 -24.72
N THR A 174 1.34 8.85 -24.25
CA THR A 174 0.81 9.11 -22.91
C THR A 174 -0.67 8.80 -22.85
N ARG A 175 -1.08 8.04 -21.83
CA ARG A 175 -2.47 7.64 -21.59
C ARG A 175 -3.28 8.71 -20.87
N TYR A 176 -3.17 9.96 -21.34
CA TYR A 176 -3.85 11.15 -20.81
C TYR A 176 -4.52 11.98 -21.92
N LEU A 177 -5.73 12.50 -21.65
CA LEU A 177 -6.36 13.54 -22.44
C LEU A 177 -6.75 14.74 -21.56
N PRO A 178 -6.50 16.00 -21.99
CA PRO A 178 -6.93 17.17 -21.23
C PRO A 178 -8.44 17.21 -21.02
N TYR A 179 -8.88 17.61 -19.83
CA TYR A 179 -10.30 17.76 -19.55
C TYR A 179 -10.89 18.94 -20.34
N ASN A 180 -11.93 18.66 -21.13
CA ASN A 180 -12.70 19.67 -21.82
C ASN A 180 -14.05 19.89 -21.09
N PRO A 181 -14.22 20.98 -20.32
CA PRO A 181 -15.49 21.29 -19.69
C PRO A 181 -16.51 21.68 -20.78
N GLU A 182 -17.51 20.83 -20.99
CA GLU A 182 -18.74 21.20 -21.72
C GLU A 182 -19.33 22.51 -21.13
N PRO A 183 -20.01 23.36 -21.92
CA PRO A 183 -20.80 24.44 -21.37
C PRO A 183 -21.90 23.88 -20.47
N LEU A 184 -21.68 24.01 -19.15
CA LEU A 184 -22.47 23.81 -17.91
C LEU A 184 -23.94 23.34 -17.92
N LEU A 185 -24.67 23.33 -19.03
CA LEU A 185 -26.11 23.02 -19.09
C LEU A 185 -26.43 21.53 -18.97
N GLU A 186 -25.54 20.64 -19.41
CA GLU A 186 -25.71 19.17 -19.27
C GLU A 186 -25.07 18.60 -17.99
N ALA A 187 -24.03 19.24 -17.45
CA ALA A 187 -23.39 18.82 -16.20
C ALA A 187 -24.34 18.95 -14.98
N MET A 188 -25.29 19.89 -15.03
CA MET A 188 -26.29 20.09 -13.97
C MET A 188 -27.45 19.09 -14.01
N THR A 189 -27.66 18.38 -15.12
CA THR A 189 -28.71 17.34 -15.23
C THR A 189 -28.20 15.96 -14.79
N LEU A 190 -26.89 15.74 -14.77
CA LEU A 190 -26.24 14.54 -14.21
C LEU A 190 -25.79 14.71 -12.75
N THR A 191 -26.24 15.78 -12.07
CA THR A 191 -26.41 15.78 -10.60
C THR A 191 -27.54 14.81 -10.22
N GLU A 192 -27.48 13.58 -10.75
CA GLU A 192 -28.28 12.44 -10.34
C GLU A 192 -28.02 12.23 -8.86
N THR A 193 -28.91 12.77 -8.03
CA THR A 193 -29.44 12.16 -6.80
C THR A 193 -28.50 11.19 -6.06
N LEU A 194 -27.26 11.59 -5.80
CA LEU A 194 -26.41 10.90 -4.85
C LEU A 194 -26.94 11.31 -3.47
N PRO A 195 -27.32 10.35 -2.60
CA PRO A 195 -27.73 10.68 -1.24
C PRO A 195 -26.60 11.44 -0.53
N GLU A 196 -26.92 12.54 0.13
CA GLU A 196 -26.02 13.15 1.13
C GLU A 196 -25.86 12.17 2.29
N GLU A 197 -24.90 11.23 2.18
CA GLU A 197 -24.63 10.28 3.24
C GLU A 197 -23.65 10.83 4.28
N LYS A 198 -23.99 10.53 5.55
CA LYS A 198 -23.27 10.93 6.75
C LYS A 198 -21.81 10.48 6.69
N THR A 199 -20.95 11.46 6.94
CA THR A 199 -19.51 11.38 7.18
C THR A 199 -19.09 10.16 8.01
N VAL A 200 -18.39 9.21 7.38
CA VAL A 200 -17.31 8.49 8.07
C VAL A 200 -16.07 9.37 7.93
N SER A 201 -15.71 10.04 9.02
CA SER A 201 -14.57 10.94 9.11
C SER A 201 -13.25 10.17 8.93
N SER A 202 -12.72 10.14 7.72
CA SER A 202 -11.28 9.97 7.49
C SER A 202 -10.74 11.29 6.98
N GLU A 203 -10.43 12.20 7.90
CA GLU A 203 -10.09 13.61 7.67
C GLU A 203 -8.64 13.85 7.21
N TYR A 204 -8.09 12.92 6.42
CA TYR A 204 -6.68 12.90 6.03
C TYR A 204 -6.54 12.78 4.52
N ARG A 205 -6.66 13.84 3.70
CA ARG A 205 -6.22 13.82 2.28
C ARG A 205 -6.32 15.19 1.59
N ASP A 206 -5.21 15.90 1.51
CA ASP A 206 -5.01 17.05 0.61
C ASP A 206 -4.01 16.74 -0.53
N ALA A 207 -3.70 15.46 -0.83
CA ALA A 207 -2.86 15.10 -2.00
C ALA A 207 -3.30 13.80 -2.71
N CYS A 208 -4.60 13.45 -2.69
CA CYS A 208 -5.09 12.31 -3.46
C CYS A 208 -5.99 12.74 -4.63
N MET A 209 -5.98 11.95 -5.71
CA MET A 209 -6.75 12.15 -6.95
C MET A 209 -8.10 11.48 -6.95
N LEU A 210 -8.35 10.65 -5.94
CA LEU A 210 -9.49 9.76 -5.86
C LEU A 210 -10.38 10.22 -4.67
N PRO A 211 -11.71 10.10 -4.75
CA PRO A 211 -12.58 10.30 -3.59
C PRO A 211 -12.16 9.41 -2.41
N ASN A 212 -12.43 9.84 -1.18
CA ASN A 212 -12.05 9.10 0.04
C ASN A 212 -12.46 7.63 0.00
N TRP A 213 -13.68 7.35 -0.48
CA TRP A 213 -14.19 5.99 -0.64
C TRP A 213 -13.50 5.20 -1.75
N LEU A 214 -13.00 5.84 -2.82
CA LEU A 214 -12.28 5.20 -3.93
C LEU A 214 -10.82 4.84 -3.55
N ILE A 215 -10.35 5.31 -2.40
CA ILE A 215 -9.03 4.97 -1.89
C ILE A 215 -9.14 4.00 -0.72
N ASP A 216 -10.22 4.10 0.06
CA ASP A 216 -10.36 3.44 1.36
C ASP A 216 -11.73 2.82 1.64
N PRO A 217 -11.93 1.58 1.17
CA PRO A 217 -12.97 0.76 1.74
C PRO A 217 -12.51 -0.67 2.01
N ASP A 218 -13.08 -1.20 3.08
CA ASP A 218 -13.00 -2.60 3.41
C ASP A 218 -13.67 -3.42 2.29
N GLY A 219 -12.91 -4.14 1.45
CA GLY A 219 -13.48 -5.10 0.49
C GLY A 219 -13.07 -4.96 -0.98
N TYR A 220 -12.17 -4.05 -1.34
CA TYR A 220 -11.57 -4.06 -2.69
C TYR A 220 -10.08 -3.71 -2.72
N ALA A 221 -9.42 -4.01 -3.85
CA ALA A 221 -8.07 -3.55 -4.19
C ALA A 221 -8.04 -2.81 -5.54
N ILE A 222 -7.20 -1.77 -5.67
CA ILE A 222 -6.97 -1.05 -6.94
C ILE A 222 -5.50 -1.13 -7.33
N LEU A 223 -5.19 -1.57 -8.54
CA LEU A 223 -3.86 -1.45 -9.14
C LEU A 223 -3.92 -0.34 -10.21
N ALA A 224 -3.24 0.77 -9.96
CA ALA A 224 -3.14 1.89 -10.88
C ALA A 224 -1.76 1.94 -11.55
N ALA A 225 -1.74 2.42 -12.78
CA ALA A 225 -0.56 2.42 -13.63
C ALA A 225 0.53 3.37 -13.15
N CYS A 226 0.17 4.53 -12.59
CA CYS A 226 1.11 5.57 -12.19
C CYS A 226 0.63 6.31 -10.94
N GLY A 227 1.56 6.95 -10.23
CA GLY A 227 1.24 7.93 -9.20
C GLY A 227 0.65 9.24 -9.75
N PRO A 228 0.17 10.14 -8.88
CA PRO A 228 -0.49 11.39 -9.26
C PRO A 228 0.43 12.42 -9.94
N HIS A 229 1.74 12.23 -9.89
CA HIS A 229 2.72 13.11 -10.53
C HIS A 229 3.51 12.40 -11.65
N GLU A 230 3.12 11.18 -12.00
CA GLU A 230 3.76 10.33 -12.99
C GLU A 230 2.88 10.18 -14.24
N MET A 231 3.43 9.61 -15.31
CA MET A 231 2.70 9.41 -16.57
C MET A 231 2.68 7.93 -16.94
N ALA A 232 1.48 7.38 -17.10
CA ALA A 232 1.27 6.09 -17.72
C ALA A 232 1.48 6.15 -19.25
N LYS A 233 2.30 5.26 -19.80
CA LYS A 233 2.62 5.23 -21.23
C LYS A 233 2.39 3.86 -21.84
N GLU A 234 2.18 3.86 -23.16
CA GLU A 234 2.31 2.65 -23.95
C GLU A 234 3.79 2.26 -24.12
N ILE A 235 4.07 0.98 -23.94
CA ILE A 235 5.39 0.37 -24.13
C ILE A 235 5.32 -0.63 -25.29
N ASP A 236 6.42 -0.78 -26.02
CA ASP A 236 6.65 -1.96 -26.85
C ASP A 236 7.55 -2.93 -26.07
N PRO A 237 7.03 -4.08 -25.62
CA PRO A 237 7.83 -5.07 -24.90
C PRO A 237 8.84 -5.84 -25.79
N GLY A 238 9.07 -5.41 -27.03
CA GLY A 238 9.94 -6.05 -28.01
C GLY A 238 9.18 -6.94 -29.00
N THR A 239 7.88 -6.73 -29.13
CA THR A 239 6.99 -7.52 -30.00
C THR A 239 6.51 -6.75 -31.23
N GLY A 240 6.84 -5.45 -31.34
CA GLY A 240 6.31 -4.56 -32.35
C GLY A 240 4.84 -4.17 -32.11
N GLN A 241 4.32 -4.45 -30.91
CA GLN A 241 2.94 -4.21 -30.52
C GLN A 241 2.88 -3.41 -29.23
N MET A 242 2.33 -2.20 -29.31
CA MET A 242 2.17 -1.30 -28.16
C MET A 242 1.22 -1.89 -27.11
N GLN A 243 1.51 -1.70 -25.83
CA GLN A 243 0.69 -2.18 -24.71
C GLN A 243 0.82 -1.24 -23.51
N GLY A 244 -0.18 -1.27 -22.63
CA GLY A 244 -0.08 -0.60 -21.34
C GLY A 244 0.93 -1.33 -20.45
N ALA A 245 1.87 -0.60 -19.85
CA ALA A 245 2.92 -1.21 -19.04
C ALA A 245 2.35 -2.01 -17.87
N LEU A 246 1.33 -1.48 -17.19
CA LEU A 246 0.69 -2.17 -16.06
C LEU A 246 0.03 -3.46 -16.54
N SER A 247 -0.78 -3.39 -17.59
CA SER A 247 -1.52 -4.53 -18.14
C SER A 247 -0.58 -5.63 -18.62
N TYR A 248 0.51 -5.26 -19.30
CA TYR A 248 1.51 -6.20 -19.81
C TYR A 248 2.20 -6.97 -18.67
N PHE A 249 2.75 -6.26 -17.68
CA PHE A 249 3.46 -6.93 -16.59
C PHE A 249 2.52 -7.65 -15.62
N LEU A 250 1.29 -7.16 -15.43
CA LEU A 250 0.28 -7.85 -14.63
C LEU A 250 -0.06 -9.19 -15.26
N LEU A 251 -0.39 -9.21 -16.55
CA LEU A 251 -0.68 -10.46 -17.25
C LEU A 251 0.51 -11.42 -17.23
N SER A 252 1.71 -10.91 -17.51
CA SER A 252 2.94 -11.72 -17.48
C SER A 252 3.17 -12.36 -16.11
N PHE A 253 2.81 -11.66 -15.03
CA PHE A 253 2.88 -12.19 -13.69
C PHE A 253 1.83 -13.27 -13.44
N LEU A 254 0.56 -13.02 -13.78
CA LEU A 254 -0.55 -13.96 -13.57
C LEU A 254 -0.37 -15.25 -14.37
N GLU A 255 0.24 -15.18 -15.56
CA GLU A 255 0.61 -16.35 -16.36
C GLU A 255 1.60 -17.29 -15.64
N ILE A 256 2.41 -16.75 -14.72
CA ILE A 256 3.40 -17.50 -13.94
C ILE A 256 2.85 -17.88 -12.56
N SER A 257 2.16 -16.97 -11.89
CA SER A 257 1.73 -17.11 -10.49
C SER A 257 0.33 -17.72 -10.33
N GLY A 258 -0.45 -17.76 -11.40
CA GLY A 258 -1.88 -18.01 -11.33
C GLY A 258 -2.65 -16.88 -10.63
N LEU A 259 -3.94 -17.14 -10.40
CA LEU A 259 -4.93 -16.19 -9.90
C LEU A 259 -5.04 -16.10 -8.36
N GLY A 260 -4.29 -16.92 -7.64
CA GLY A 260 -4.34 -17.03 -6.17
C GLY A 260 -3.34 -16.14 -5.43
N THR A 261 -2.70 -15.18 -6.10
CA THR A 261 -1.65 -14.36 -5.49
C THR A 261 -2.20 -13.07 -4.88
N ARG A 262 -1.62 -12.66 -3.74
CA ARG A 262 -1.96 -11.41 -3.03
C ARG A 262 -1.56 -10.17 -3.84
N HIS A 263 -2.36 -9.11 -3.73
CA HIS A 263 -2.10 -7.85 -4.44
C HIS A 263 -0.80 -7.17 -4.00
N ASP A 264 -0.37 -7.31 -2.75
CA ASP A 264 0.92 -6.76 -2.30
C ASP A 264 2.12 -7.46 -2.98
N ILE A 265 2.05 -8.77 -3.20
CA ILE A 265 3.08 -9.53 -3.93
C ILE A 265 3.05 -9.12 -5.41
N ILE A 266 1.86 -9.02 -6.02
CA ILE A 266 1.68 -8.55 -7.39
C ILE A 266 2.32 -7.16 -7.55
N HIS A 267 1.96 -6.20 -6.69
CA HIS A 267 2.48 -4.83 -6.73
C HIS A 267 4.00 -4.77 -6.62
N LYS A 268 4.58 -5.55 -5.71
CA LYS A 268 6.03 -5.66 -5.52
C LYS A 268 6.75 -6.26 -6.74
N TYR A 269 6.14 -7.25 -7.38
CA TYR A 269 6.66 -7.79 -8.64
C TYR A 269 6.60 -6.74 -9.76
N LEU A 270 5.44 -6.10 -9.94
CA LEU A 270 5.25 -5.07 -10.96
C LEU A 270 6.29 -3.96 -10.82
N GLY A 271 6.47 -3.41 -9.63
CA GLY A 271 7.46 -2.36 -9.41
C GLY A 271 8.90 -2.79 -9.72
N SER A 272 9.23 -4.06 -9.48
CA SER A 272 10.53 -4.63 -9.88
C SER A 272 10.70 -4.68 -11.40
N LYS A 273 9.64 -5.05 -12.15
CA LYS A 273 9.66 -5.13 -13.61
C LYS A 273 9.66 -3.77 -14.31
N PHE A 274 8.92 -2.80 -13.78
CA PHE A 274 8.96 -1.42 -14.28
C PHE A 274 10.38 -0.84 -14.18
N ARG A 275 11.08 -1.13 -13.08
CA ARG A 275 12.47 -0.74 -12.89
C ARG A 275 13.42 -1.44 -13.86
N GLU A 276 13.27 -2.75 -14.05
CA GLU A 276 14.08 -3.56 -14.97
C GLU A 276 13.96 -3.05 -16.42
N MET A 277 12.73 -2.78 -16.87
CA MET A 277 12.40 -2.30 -18.22
C MET A 277 12.57 -0.79 -18.38
N ARG A 278 13.13 -0.11 -17.37
CA ARG A 278 13.44 1.32 -17.41
C ARG A 278 12.25 2.21 -17.76
N VAL A 279 11.06 1.82 -17.31
CA VAL A 279 9.84 2.64 -17.43
C VAL A 279 9.88 3.72 -16.34
N HIS A 280 10.91 4.59 -16.39
CA HIS A 280 11.33 5.46 -15.29
C HIS A 280 10.36 6.60 -14.96
N GLU A 281 9.35 6.82 -15.80
CA GLU A 281 8.36 7.89 -15.64
C GLU A 281 7.03 7.38 -15.05
N GLN A 282 6.96 6.09 -14.70
CA GLN A 282 5.76 5.41 -14.28
C GLN A 282 6.06 4.41 -13.15
N SER A 283 5.32 4.47 -12.06
CA SER A 283 5.37 3.49 -10.98
C SER A 283 3.98 2.93 -10.68
N PRO A 284 3.80 1.59 -10.66
CA PRO A 284 2.51 1.03 -10.31
C PRO A 284 2.17 1.38 -8.86
N VAL A 285 0.88 1.64 -8.62
CA VAL A 285 0.35 2.00 -7.31
C VAL A 285 -0.74 1.02 -6.91
N LEU A 286 -0.64 0.48 -5.70
CA LEU A 286 -1.72 -0.30 -5.09
C LEU A 286 -2.55 0.63 -4.20
N TYR A 287 -3.87 0.49 -4.17
CA TYR A 287 -4.78 1.10 -3.19
C TYR A 287 -5.74 0.02 -2.64
N GLY A 288 -6.42 0.31 -1.52
CA GLY A 288 -7.34 -0.64 -0.89
C GLY A 288 -6.65 -1.83 -0.22
N ASN A 289 -7.34 -2.97 -0.17
CA ASN A 289 -6.94 -4.17 0.54
C ASN A 289 -5.77 -4.92 -0.15
N ARG A 290 -4.54 -4.61 0.26
CA ARG A 290 -3.33 -5.24 -0.28
C ARG A 290 -3.21 -6.74 -0.04
N ASN A 291 -3.86 -7.26 1.00
CA ASN A 291 -3.80 -8.68 1.39
C ASN A 291 -4.86 -9.51 0.65
N GLN A 292 -5.76 -8.88 -0.10
CA GLN A 292 -6.69 -9.56 -0.99
C GLN A 292 -5.92 -10.34 -2.06
N THR A 293 -6.43 -11.50 -2.44
CA THR A 293 -5.96 -12.28 -3.59
C THR A 293 -6.65 -11.86 -4.87
N PHE A 294 -5.98 -12.04 -6.00
CA PHE A 294 -6.47 -11.57 -7.30
C PHE A 294 -7.85 -12.17 -7.66
N PHE A 295 -8.06 -13.49 -7.49
CA PHE A 295 -9.31 -14.19 -7.89
C PHE A 295 -9.66 -15.42 -7.03
N HIS A 296 -9.15 -15.52 -5.79
CA HIS A 296 -9.48 -16.61 -4.86
C HIS A 296 -9.98 -16.08 -3.52
N GLN A 297 -10.87 -16.83 -2.85
CA GLN A 297 -11.17 -16.67 -1.44
C GLN A 297 -10.50 -17.79 -0.64
N SER A 298 -9.22 -17.63 -0.35
CA SER A 298 -8.52 -18.53 0.58
C SER A 298 -8.49 -17.91 1.98
N LYS A 299 -8.71 -18.72 3.02
CA LYS A 299 -8.35 -18.36 4.39
C LYS A 299 -6.83 -18.51 4.48
N PHE A 300 -6.14 -17.37 4.43
CA PHE A 300 -4.69 -17.30 4.34
C PHE A 300 -3.98 -17.99 5.51
N GLU A 301 -2.99 -18.83 5.18
CA GLU A 301 -1.85 -19.06 6.05
C GLU A 301 -0.87 -17.89 5.88
N ASP A 302 -0.54 -17.23 7.00
CA ASP A 302 0.25 -16.00 7.03
C ASP A 302 1.70 -16.27 6.57
N SER A 303 2.06 -15.78 5.39
CA SER A 303 3.42 -15.92 4.86
C SER A 303 4.39 -14.80 5.30
N GLY A 304 3.96 -13.88 6.18
CA GLY A 304 4.71 -12.71 6.61
C GLY A 304 4.94 -11.67 5.49
N PRO A 305 5.66 -10.57 5.78
CA PRO A 305 5.99 -9.57 4.76
C PRO A 305 7.00 -10.14 3.75
N VAL A 306 6.80 -9.77 2.48
CA VAL A 306 7.73 -10.09 1.39
C VAL A 306 8.57 -8.88 1.02
N ILE A 307 9.85 -9.15 0.73
CA ILE A 307 10.84 -8.15 0.37
C ILE A 307 11.25 -8.39 -1.09
N PRO A 308 11.06 -7.42 -1.99
CA PRO A 308 11.48 -7.56 -3.39
C PRO A 308 12.99 -7.70 -3.53
N MET A 309 13.41 -8.55 -4.46
CA MET A 309 14.79 -8.64 -4.92
C MET A 309 14.90 -7.98 -6.29
N ILE A 310 15.84 -7.04 -6.40
CA ILE A 310 16.00 -6.14 -7.54
C ILE A 310 17.42 -6.23 -8.09
N MET A 311 17.57 -6.03 -9.39
CA MET A 311 18.89 -5.97 -10.02
C MET A 311 19.52 -4.59 -9.84
N GLY A 312 20.77 -4.58 -9.38
CA GLY A 312 21.65 -3.41 -9.29
C GLY A 312 22.28 -3.05 -10.64
N ARG A 313 22.94 -1.88 -10.71
CA ARG A 313 23.65 -1.40 -11.92
C ARG A 313 24.82 -2.28 -12.33
N ASP A 314 25.46 -2.91 -11.35
CA ASP A 314 26.57 -3.84 -11.50
C ASP A 314 26.12 -5.27 -11.82
N ALA A 315 24.85 -5.45 -12.22
CA ALA A 315 24.20 -6.74 -12.44
C ALA A 315 24.25 -7.66 -11.21
N ARG A 316 24.30 -7.09 -10.01
CA ARG A 316 24.21 -7.84 -8.75
C ARG A 316 22.83 -7.69 -8.12
N LEU A 317 22.43 -8.71 -7.38
CA LEU A 317 21.13 -8.74 -6.73
C LEU A 317 21.16 -7.93 -5.42
N LEU A 318 20.17 -7.06 -5.26
CA LEU A 318 19.96 -6.26 -4.07
C LEU A 318 18.60 -6.59 -3.45
N LEU A 319 18.52 -6.52 -2.13
CA LEU A 319 17.25 -6.44 -1.42
C LEU A 319 16.77 -4.99 -1.39
N SER A 320 15.48 -4.77 -1.62
CA SER A 320 14.83 -3.46 -1.51
C SER A 320 14.59 -3.03 -0.05
N VAL A 321 15.56 -3.30 0.83
CA VAL A 321 15.60 -2.89 2.23
C VAL A 321 17.03 -2.57 2.61
N GLY A 322 17.22 -1.63 3.53
CA GLY A 322 18.52 -1.07 3.93
C GLY A 322 18.50 -0.58 5.37
N ASP A 323 19.42 0.31 5.72
CA ASP A 323 19.56 0.87 7.07
C ASP A 323 18.30 1.62 7.55
N ALA A 324 17.55 2.28 6.67
CA ALA A 324 16.25 2.89 7.02
C ALA A 324 15.22 1.86 7.50
N HIS A 325 15.33 0.63 7.01
CA HIS A 325 14.50 -0.51 7.40
C HIS A 325 15.16 -1.29 8.56
N GLY A 326 16.35 -0.82 8.96
CA GLY A 326 17.32 -1.23 9.97
C GLY A 326 18.30 -2.35 9.56
N VAL A 327 18.29 -2.82 8.31
CA VAL A 327 19.04 -4.03 7.95
C VAL A 327 20.51 -3.87 8.37
N ARG A 328 21.13 -4.91 8.89
CA ARG A 328 22.54 -4.91 9.32
C ARG A 328 23.35 -5.91 8.50
N MET A 329 24.66 -5.67 8.39
CA MET A 329 25.56 -6.64 7.79
C MET A 329 25.50 -7.96 8.57
N GLY A 330 25.40 -9.07 7.86
CA GLY A 330 25.25 -10.40 8.43
C GLY A 330 23.80 -10.89 8.58
N ASP A 331 22.79 -10.01 8.43
CA ASP A 331 21.39 -10.44 8.46
C ASP A 331 21.10 -11.49 7.39
N CYS A 332 20.29 -12.50 7.74
CA CYS A 332 19.94 -13.61 6.86
C CYS A 332 18.44 -13.63 6.60
N PHE A 333 18.05 -13.76 5.32
CA PHE A 333 16.67 -13.84 4.88
C PHE A 333 16.42 -15.16 4.17
N GLY A 334 15.25 -15.76 4.40
CA GLY A 334 14.76 -16.84 3.55
C GLY A 334 14.38 -16.27 2.19
N VAL A 335 14.47 -17.07 1.13
CA VAL A 335 14.05 -16.66 -0.21
C VAL A 335 13.06 -17.67 -0.75
N ARG A 336 11.96 -17.16 -1.30
CA ARG A 336 10.99 -17.96 -2.05
C ARG A 336 10.78 -17.42 -3.45
N ARG A 337 10.51 -18.33 -4.37
CA ARG A 337 9.95 -18.00 -5.68
C ARG A 337 8.44 -17.87 -5.56
N VAL A 338 7.82 -17.01 -6.35
CA VAL A 338 6.35 -17.00 -6.47
C VAL A 338 5.92 -18.37 -7.00
N ASN A 339 5.12 -19.10 -6.21
CA ASN A 339 4.77 -20.49 -6.49
C ASN A 339 4.06 -20.64 -7.84
N LEU A 340 4.62 -21.52 -8.67
CA LEU A 340 3.97 -22.19 -9.78
C LEU A 340 3.19 -23.37 -9.20
N ALA A 341 1.91 -23.19 -8.91
CA ALA A 341 0.98 -24.21 -8.42
C ALA A 341 1.35 -24.91 -7.10
N GLU A 342 0.41 -24.87 -6.14
CA GLU A 342 0.42 -25.69 -4.93
C GLU A 342 0.56 -27.18 -5.29
N ASN A 343 1.75 -27.77 -5.15
CA ASN A 343 1.98 -29.23 -4.91
C ASN A 343 3.47 -29.65 -4.97
N SER A 344 4.38 -28.97 -4.27
CA SER A 344 5.69 -29.57 -3.98
C SER A 344 6.19 -29.22 -2.59
N HIS A 345 5.95 -30.13 -1.63
CA HIS A 345 6.43 -30.12 -0.24
C HIS A 345 7.96 -30.32 -0.10
N ARG A 346 8.76 -29.70 -0.97
CA ARG A 346 10.20 -29.54 -0.78
C ARG A 346 10.60 -28.16 -1.28
N GLU A 347 10.19 -27.12 -0.55
CA GLU A 347 10.84 -25.83 -0.67
C GLU A 347 12.30 -26.02 -0.29
N GLN A 348 13.21 -25.99 -1.27
CA GLN A 348 14.60 -25.64 -0.98
C GLN A 348 14.56 -24.20 -0.44
N SER A 349 14.54 -24.05 0.88
CA SER A 349 14.66 -22.75 1.54
C SER A 349 16.08 -22.23 1.32
N VAL A 350 16.30 -21.61 0.17
CA VAL A 350 17.53 -20.86 -0.09
C VAL A 350 17.54 -19.69 0.87
N SER A 351 18.64 -19.50 1.58
CA SER A 351 18.84 -18.33 2.41
C SER A 351 19.88 -17.42 1.76
N VAL A 352 19.69 -16.11 1.92
CA VAL A 352 20.66 -15.10 1.50
C VAL A 352 21.16 -14.32 2.71
N ARG A 353 22.44 -13.93 2.66
CA ARG A 353 23.09 -13.13 3.69
C ARG A 353 23.35 -11.73 3.17
N VAL A 354 23.10 -10.73 4.00
CA VAL A 354 23.45 -9.34 3.72
C VAL A 354 24.94 -9.14 3.93
N VAL A 355 25.62 -8.68 2.87
CA VAL A 355 27.08 -8.49 2.82
C VAL A 355 27.46 -7.02 2.70
N GLN A 356 26.50 -6.15 2.40
CA GLN A 356 26.66 -4.69 2.40
C GLN A 356 25.28 -4.05 2.61
N VAL A 357 25.23 -2.97 3.40
CA VAL A 357 24.00 -2.23 3.69
C VAL A 357 24.13 -0.82 3.12
N GLY A 358 23.18 -0.42 2.28
CA GLY A 358 22.92 0.96 1.88
C GLY A 358 21.81 1.58 2.73
N GLY A 359 21.47 2.85 2.46
CA GLY A 359 20.41 3.54 3.20
C GLY A 359 19.03 2.90 2.98
N LEU A 360 18.76 2.45 1.75
CA LEU A 360 17.45 1.95 1.34
C LEU A 360 17.51 0.56 0.70
N THR A 361 18.66 0.15 0.17
CA THR A 361 18.87 -1.20 -0.39
C THR A 361 20.06 -1.91 0.26
N SER A 362 20.13 -3.23 0.14
CA SER A 362 21.22 -4.04 0.70
C SER A 362 21.72 -5.07 -0.29
N ARG A 363 23.04 -5.25 -0.38
CA ARG A 363 23.65 -6.29 -1.21
C ARG A 363 23.60 -7.62 -0.50
N ILE A 364 23.24 -8.66 -1.25
CA ILE A 364 23.10 -10.02 -0.73
C ILE A 364 23.94 -11.03 -1.51
N GLU A 365 24.30 -12.10 -0.82
CA GLU A 365 24.94 -13.29 -1.39
C GLU A 365 24.21 -14.56 -0.89
N PRO A 366 24.06 -15.59 -1.74
CA PRO A 366 23.48 -16.87 -1.31
C PRO A 366 24.38 -17.53 -0.25
N LEU A 367 23.76 -18.07 0.81
CA LEU A 367 24.46 -18.78 1.88
C LEU A 367 24.96 -20.16 1.44
N GLU A 368 24.15 -20.88 0.67
CA GLU A 368 24.44 -22.23 0.19
C GLU A 368 23.84 -22.44 -1.21
N GLY A 369 24.57 -23.15 -2.09
CA GLY A 369 24.11 -23.58 -3.41
C GLY A 369 24.49 -22.68 -4.60
N THR A 370 24.50 -23.28 -5.79
CA THR A 370 24.79 -22.63 -7.10
C THR A 370 23.52 -22.03 -7.74
N LEU A 371 22.51 -21.72 -6.93
CA LEU A 371 21.23 -21.24 -7.46
C LEU A 371 21.40 -19.83 -8.03
N THR A 372 21.15 -19.70 -9.34
CA THR A 372 21.13 -18.41 -10.01
C THR A 372 19.85 -17.68 -9.63
N LEU A 373 19.92 -16.84 -8.61
CA LEU A 373 18.82 -15.95 -8.21
C LEU A 373 18.52 -14.96 -9.35
N GLN A 374 17.23 -14.73 -9.60
CA GLN A 374 16.74 -13.85 -10.67
C GLN A 374 15.73 -12.84 -10.12
N PRO A 375 15.52 -11.69 -10.79
CA PRO A 375 14.39 -10.80 -10.49
C PRO A 375 13.06 -11.57 -10.50
N GLY A 376 12.20 -11.33 -9.51
CA GLY A 376 10.93 -12.07 -9.30
C GLY A 376 10.97 -13.12 -8.19
N TRP A 377 12.12 -13.30 -7.53
CA TRP A 377 12.21 -13.94 -6.21
C TRP A 377 11.93 -12.90 -5.11
N PHE A 378 11.43 -13.39 -3.97
CA PHE A 378 11.13 -12.57 -2.81
C PHE A 378 11.86 -13.09 -1.59
N ALA A 379 12.48 -12.20 -0.85
CA ALA A 379 12.98 -12.50 0.48
C ALA A 379 11.84 -12.46 1.51
N THR A 380 11.97 -13.31 2.52
CA THR A 380 10.99 -13.48 3.61
C THR A 380 11.69 -13.38 4.95
N GLY A 381 10.92 -12.92 5.95
CA GLY A 381 11.39 -12.75 7.31
C GLY A 381 11.75 -11.31 7.66
N PHE A 382 12.36 -11.16 8.83
CA PHE A 382 12.71 -9.87 9.42
C PHE A 382 14.22 -9.82 9.70
N PRO A 383 14.82 -8.63 9.68
CA PRO A 383 16.23 -8.49 10.03
C PRO A 383 16.43 -8.93 11.49
N ARG A 384 17.38 -9.85 11.72
CA ARG A 384 17.55 -10.55 13.00
C ARG A 384 18.32 -9.69 14.00
N ALA A 385 19.17 -8.80 13.52
CA ALA A 385 20.03 -7.98 14.36
C ALA A 385 19.26 -7.14 15.42
N TYR A 386 18.03 -6.68 15.16
CA TYR A 386 17.27 -5.98 16.21
C TYR A 386 16.71 -6.89 17.27
N LEU A 387 16.38 -8.13 16.93
CA LEU A 387 15.93 -9.10 17.92
C LEU A 387 17.04 -9.42 18.92
N GLN A 388 18.30 -9.17 18.55
CA GLN A 388 19.44 -9.28 19.44
C GLN A 388 19.73 -7.98 20.22
N LYS A 389 19.32 -6.81 19.70
CA LYS A 389 19.52 -5.50 20.35
C LYS A 389 18.73 -5.37 21.67
N TYR A 390 17.61 -6.07 21.81
CA TYR A 390 16.72 -5.97 22.96
C TYR A 390 16.66 -7.29 23.76
N PRO A 391 17.72 -7.65 24.50
CA PRO A 391 17.75 -8.91 25.24
C PRO A 391 16.59 -9.04 26.23
N VAL A 392 16.02 -10.25 26.32
CA VAL A 392 14.90 -10.59 27.19
C VAL A 392 15.40 -11.41 28.38
N ARG A 393 15.23 -10.89 29.59
CA ARG A 393 15.44 -11.66 30.80
C ARG A 393 14.17 -12.41 31.18
N LEU A 394 14.31 -13.67 31.53
CA LEU A 394 13.23 -14.53 32.01
C LEU A 394 13.41 -14.77 33.52
N ALA A 395 12.33 -14.69 34.29
CA ALA A 395 12.36 -15.10 35.70
C ALA A 395 12.68 -16.60 35.81
N SER A 396 13.53 -16.96 36.77
CA SER A 396 14.06 -18.32 36.92
C SER A 396 13.02 -19.35 37.38
N ASP A 397 11.90 -18.88 37.94
CA ASP A 397 10.79 -19.66 38.45
C ASP A 397 9.65 -19.86 37.43
N LEU A 398 9.82 -19.40 36.18
CA LEU A 398 8.82 -19.58 35.13
C LEU A 398 8.60 -21.05 34.78
N LEU A 399 7.35 -21.48 34.84
CA LEU A 399 6.95 -22.81 34.39
C LEU A 399 7.05 -22.90 32.86
N GLY A 400 7.76 -23.93 32.35
CA GLY A 400 8.03 -24.07 30.91
C GLY A 400 9.23 -23.27 30.41
N LEU A 401 10.10 -22.76 31.30
CA LEU A 401 11.28 -21.96 30.98
C LEU A 401 12.13 -22.54 29.83
N HIS A 402 12.49 -23.82 29.87
CA HIS A 402 13.29 -24.45 28.81
C HIS A 402 12.59 -24.43 27.44
N GLY A 403 11.27 -24.64 27.42
CA GLY A 403 10.48 -24.55 26.19
C GLY A 403 10.43 -23.12 25.67
N LEU A 404 10.28 -22.14 26.56
CA LEU A 404 10.24 -20.73 26.18
C LEU A 404 11.59 -20.24 25.65
N LEU A 405 12.69 -20.60 26.31
CA LEU A 405 14.05 -20.35 25.83
C LEU A 405 14.25 -20.91 24.41
N ALA A 406 13.90 -22.18 24.20
CA ALA A 406 14.02 -22.83 22.90
C ALA A 406 13.18 -22.13 21.80
N VAL A 407 11.96 -21.68 22.12
CA VAL A 407 11.11 -20.94 21.17
C VAL A 407 11.71 -19.57 20.84
N LEU A 408 12.20 -18.83 21.84
CA LEU A 408 12.82 -17.52 21.64
C LEU A 408 14.12 -17.62 20.83
N GLU A 409 14.98 -18.58 21.16
CA GLU A 409 16.23 -18.87 20.43
C GLU A 409 15.95 -19.29 18.98
N ALA A 410 14.92 -20.10 18.74
CA ALA A 410 14.50 -20.48 17.38
C ALA A 410 14.05 -19.26 16.55
N GLN A 411 13.53 -18.21 17.20
CA GLN A 411 13.21 -16.93 16.57
C GLN A 411 14.39 -15.94 16.54
N SER A 412 15.59 -16.37 16.96
CA SER A 412 16.80 -15.53 17.08
C SER A 412 16.66 -14.35 18.05
N ILE A 413 15.81 -14.49 19.07
CA ILE A 413 15.68 -13.52 20.16
C ILE A 413 16.76 -13.81 21.20
N SER A 414 17.50 -12.79 21.62
CA SER A 414 18.49 -12.92 22.70
C SER A 414 17.77 -13.02 24.04
N CYS A 415 17.94 -14.12 24.77
CA CYS A 415 17.30 -14.33 26.07
C CYS A 415 18.20 -15.04 27.09
N HIS A 416 18.02 -14.74 28.37
CA HIS A 416 18.77 -15.35 29.48
C HIS A 416 17.97 -15.28 30.79
N THR A 417 18.43 -16.00 31.82
CA THR A 417 17.89 -15.93 33.19
C THR A 417 18.80 -15.20 34.18
N ASP A 418 20.02 -14.88 33.75
CA ASP A 418 21.06 -14.26 34.56
C ASP A 418 20.66 -12.84 35.02
N GLU A 419 20.80 -12.55 36.31
CA GLU A 419 20.44 -11.25 36.87
C GLU A 419 21.45 -10.15 36.56
N GLU A 420 22.72 -10.54 36.37
CA GLU A 420 23.84 -9.62 36.15
C GLU A 420 23.94 -9.19 34.68
N GLN A 421 23.36 -9.95 33.77
CA GLN A 421 23.37 -9.63 32.34
C GLN A 421 22.39 -8.49 31.99
N PRO A 422 22.76 -7.61 31.06
CA PRO A 422 21.91 -6.52 30.61
C PRO A 422 20.71 -7.06 29.83
N TYR A 423 19.52 -6.54 30.16
CA TYR A 423 18.27 -6.86 29.50
C TYR A 423 17.47 -5.58 29.21
N SER A 424 16.66 -5.60 28.15
CA SER A 424 15.71 -4.52 27.82
C SER A 424 14.29 -4.83 28.24
N LEU A 425 13.93 -6.11 28.25
CA LEU A 425 12.63 -6.63 28.64
C LEU A 425 12.82 -7.68 29.73
N TYR A 426 11.91 -7.71 30.69
CA TYR A 426 11.87 -8.75 31.72
C TYR A 426 10.50 -9.42 31.74
N LEU A 427 10.47 -10.75 31.58
CA LEU A 427 9.26 -11.55 31.68
C LEU A 427 9.23 -12.23 33.05
N ALA A 428 8.15 -11.99 33.79
CA ALA A 428 7.90 -12.59 35.09
C ALA A 428 6.48 -13.15 35.19
N MET A 429 6.20 -13.87 36.27
CA MET A 429 4.88 -14.34 36.64
C MET A 429 4.40 -13.59 37.88
N ASN A 430 3.16 -13.13 37.89
CA ASN A 430 2.56 -12.54 39.09
C ASN A 430 1.88 -13.59 39.98
N ASN A 431 1.46 -13.17 41.17
CA ASN A 431 0.80 -14.03 42.17
C ASN A 431 -0.50 -14.68 41.66
N ASN A 432 -1.11 -14.13 40.61
CA ASN A 432 -2.34 -14.64 39.99
C ASN A 432 -2.07 -15.59 38.81
N LYS A 433 -0.83 -16.09 38.67
CA LYS A 433 -0.40 -16.98 37.56
C LYS A 433 -0.60 -16.35 36.18
N ARG A 434 -0.31 -15.06 36.06
CA ARG A 434 -0.31 -14.33 34.79
C ARG A 434 1.09 -13.85 34.46
N TYR A 435 1.48 -14.00 33.19
CA TYR A 435 2.73 -13.45 32.69
C TYR A 435 2.65 -11.93 32.63
N GLU A 436 3.70 -11.26 33.09
CA GLU A 436 3.87 -9.81 33.04
C GLU A 436 5.21 -9.48 32.40
N ILE A 437 5.20 -8.45 31.53
CA ILE A 437 6.40 -7.96 30.86
C ILE A 437 6.72 -6.58 31.42
N TYR A 438 7.99 -6.37 31.72
CA TYR A 438 8.52 -5.14 32.28
C TYR A 438 9.55 -4.52 31.33
N ASP A 439 9.57 -3.19 31.29
CA ASP A 439 10.53 -2.36 30.60
C ASP A 439 11.65 -1.92 31.54
N ARG A 440 12.90 -2.05 31.08
CA ARG A 440 14.08 -1.49 31.76
C ARG A 440 14.52 -0.12 31.19
N SER A 441 13.67 0.57 30.45
CA SER A 441 13.96 1.92 29.94
C SER A 441 13.93 2.96 31.07
N GLY A 442 15.06 3.16 31.75
CA GLY A 442 15.20 4.19 32.80
C GLY A 442 15.82 3.67 34.08
N VAL A 443 15.58 4.39 35.18
CA VAL A 443 16.11 4.05 36.52
C VAL A 443 15.29 2.92 37.17
N ASP A 444 13.97 2.93 36.96
CA ASP A 444 13.04 1.98 37.57
C ASP A 444 12.46 0.99 36.55
N LEU A 445 12.18 -0.23 37.03
CA LEU A 445 11.53 -1.28 36.26
C LEU A 445 10.03 -0.97 36.15
N GLN A 446 9.54 -0.69 34.94
CA GLN A 446 8.14 -0.32 34.71
C GLN A 446 7.36 -1.46 34.06
N ARG A 447 6.17 -1.76 34.57
CA ARG A 447 5.29 -2.76 33.95
C ARG A 447 4.77 -2.21 32.62
N ILE A 448 4.85 -3.02 31.56
CA ILE A 448 4.27 -2.69 30.26
C ILE A 448 2.75 -2.88 30.33
N GLU A 449 2.01 -1.80 30.08
CA GLU A 449 0.55 -1.80 30.08
C GLU A 449 -0.05 -2.19 28.72
N HIS A 450 -1.37 -2.39 28.69
CA HIS A 450 -2.13 -2.68 27.46
C HIS A 450 -1.68 -3.93 26.69
N LEU A 451 -1.14 -4.92 27.41
CA LEU A 451 -0.84 -6.24 26.86
C LEU A 451 -2.06 -7.18 26.94
N PRO A 452 -2.17 -8.17 26.03
CA PRO A 452 -3.11 -9.27 26.16
C PRO A 452 -2.97 -9.97 27.52
N ASP A 453 -4.09 -10.46 28.06
CA ASP A 453 -4.05 -11.29 29.26
C ASP A 453 -3.36 -12.62 28.94
N MET A 454 -2.25 -12.90 29.61
CA MET A 454 -1.43 -14.10 29.39
C MET A 454 -1.53 -15.00 30.62
N VAL A 455 -2.56 -15.82 30.68
CA VAL A 455 -2.80 -16.76 31.80
C VAL A 455 -1.98 -18.03 31.60
N GLN A 456 -1.31 -18.48 32.67
CA GLN A 456 -0.54 -19.72 32.68
C GLN A 456 -1.44 -20.94 32.38
N GLY A 457 -1.03 -21.77 31.42
CA GLY A 457 -1.76 -22.97 31.00
C GLY A 457 -2.78 -22.74 29.88
N GLU A 458 -3.26 -21.50 29.70
CA GLU A 458 -4.14 -21.11 28.58
C GLU A 458 -3.36 -20.49 27.42
N THR A 459 -2.25 -19.81 27.72
CA THR A 459 -1.39 -19.17 26.72
C THR A 459 -0.27 -20.11 26.31
N ASP A 460 -0.14 -20.40 25.01
CA ASP A 460 0.99 -21.17 24.52
C ASP A 460 2.27 -20.33 24.42
N LEU A 461 3.42 -21.02 24.46
CA LEU A 461 4.73 -20.38 24.46
C LEU A 461 5.02 -19.60 23.16
N GLY A 462 4.44 -20.04 22.04
CA GLY A 462 4.56 -19.35 20.75
C GLY A 462 3.93 -17.96 20.82
N SER A 463 2.74 -17.86 21.41
CA SER A 463 2.07 -16.58 21.63
C SER A 463 2.84 -15.61 22.52
N ILE A 464 3.51 -16.10 23.57
CA ILE A 464 4.38 -15.27 24.42
C ILE A 464 5.57 -14.75 23.62
N SER A 465 6.21 -15.62 22.83
CA SER A 465 7.30 -15.25 21.93
C SER A 465 6.88 -14.20 20.90
N ASP A 466 5.69 -14.35 20.32
CA ASP A 466 5.18 -13.41 19.32
C ASP A 466 4.87 -12.03 19.93
N ILE A 467 4.36 -11.99 21.17
CA ILE A 467 4.17 -10.73 21.93
C ILE A 467 5.50 -10.04 22.20
N LEU A 468 6.52 -10.78 22.67
CA LEU A 468 7.86 -10.22 22.90
C LEU A 468 8.46 -9.66 21.59
N LYS A 469 8.40 -10.45 20.51
CA LYS A 469 8.82 -10.02 19.17
C LYS A 469 8.09 -8.76 18.70
N HIS A 470 6.78 -8.68 18.94
CA HIS A 470 5.96 -7.51 18.62
C HIS A 470 6.46 -6.26 19.36
N LEU A 471 6.70 -6.36 20.67
CA LEU A 471 7.23 -5.26 21.48
C LEU A 471 8.62 -4.81 21.04
N MET A 472 9.49 -5.75 20.69
CA MET A 472 10.83 -5.44 20.18
C MET A 472 10.77 -4.71 18.83
N ARG A 473 9.87 -5.14 17.92
CA ARG A 473 9.62 -4.44 16.65
C ARG A 473 9.06 -3.03 16.89
N TYR A 474 8.16 -2.87 17.85
CA TYR A 474 7.59 -1.57 18.20
C TYR A 474 8.68 -0.61 18.70
N ARG A 475 9.53 -1.06 19.63
CA ARG A 475 10.66 -0.27 20.13
C ARG A 475 11.63 0.12 19.04
N PHE A 476 11.97 -0.83 18.16
CA PHE A 476 12.84 -0.56 17.02
C PHE A 476 12.29 0.59 16.16
N ALA A 477 11.01 0.54 15.78
CA ALA A 477 10.40 1.58 14.96
C ALA A 477 10.34 2.93 15.69
N ARG A 478 10.08 2.93 17.00
CA ARG A 478 10.10 4.14 17.84
C ARG A 478 11.49 4.79 17.83
N GLU A 479 12.54 4.00 18.08
CA GLU A 479 13.93 4.47 18.17
C GLU A 479 14.62 4.67 16.81
N LEU A 480 13.98 4.27 15.71
CA LEU A 480 14.56 4.35 14.36
C LEU A 480 14.98 5.78 14.04
N SER A 481 16.27 5.99 13.81
CA SER A 481 16.84 7.31 13.55
C SER A 481 17.99 7.18 12.57
N ASN A 482 18.21 8.21 11.74
CA ASN A 482 19.36 8.27 10.86
C ASN A 482 20.42 9.22 11.42
N GLY A 483 21.37 8.68 12.18
CA GLY A 483 22.51 9.44 12.71
C GLY A 483 23.59 9.78 11.67
N VAL A 484 23.47 9.29 10.43
CA VAL A 484 24.49 9.40 9.37
C VAL A 484 23.92 10.10 8.12
N SER A 485 22.77 10.78 8.23
CA SER A 485 22.20 11.53 7.11
C SER A 485 23.16 12.62 6.64
N SER A 486 23.33 12.79 5.32
CA SER A 486 24.13 13.90 4.80
C SER A 486 23.49 15.24 5.20
N GLU A 487 24.32 16.19 5.63
CA GLU A 487 23.90 17.55 5.99
C GLU A 487 23.09 18.18 4.85
N SER A 488 23.55 18.01 3.62
CA SER A 488 22.86 18.44 2.40
C SER A 488 21.45 17.86 2.19
N PHE A 489 21.16 16.68 2.73
CA PHE A 489 19.82 16.10 2.65
C PHE A 489 18.92 16.63 3.75
N GLN A 490 19.44 16.81 4.96
CA GLN A 490 18.67 17.43 6.06
C GLN A 490 18.28 18.87 5.73
N GLU A 491 19.15 19.62 5.06
CA GLU A 491 18.85 20.96 4.57
C GLU A 491 17.85 20.99 3.40
N SER A 492 17.64 19.86 2.72
CA SER A 492 16.77 19.77 1.54
C SER A 492 15.28 19.74 1.87
N PHE A 493 14.91 19.68 3.15
CA PHE A 493 13.51 19.69 3.57
C PHE A 493 13.28 20.44 4.88
N ASP A 494 12.00 20.65 5.19
CA ASP A 494 11.50 21.11 6.49
C ASP A 494 10.33 20.24 6.87
N ALA A 495 10.18 19.92 8.15
CA ALA A 495 9.00 19.23 8.63
C ALA A 495 8.63 19.69 10.04
N HIS A 496 7.37 20.09 10.21
CA HIS A 496 6.84 20.59 11.47
C HIS A 496 5.34 20.34 11.55
N ILE A 497 4.77 20.48 12.75
CA ILE A 497 3.33 20.44 12.97
C ILE A 497 2.85 21.82 13.38
N ILE A 498 1.75 22.30 12.79
CA ILE A 498 1.13 23.57 13.12
C ILE A 498 -0.19 23.33 13.86
N SER A 499 -0.39 23.94 15.02
CA SER A 499 -1.66 23.92 15.73
C SER A 499 -2.72 24.82 15.06
N PRO A 500 -4.01 24.68 15.42
CA PRO A 500 -5.03 25.63 14.97
C PRO A 500 -4.77 27.09 15.38
N SER A 501 -4.01 27.33 16.46
CA SER A 501 -3.62 28.67 16.89
C SER A 501 -2.44 29.25 16.10
N GLY A 502 -1.81 28.45 15.22
CA GLY A 502 -0.66 28.85 14.42
C GLY A 502 0.69 28.60 15.09
N GLU A 503 0.72 27.94 16.25
CA GLU A 503 1.97 27.52 16.91
C GLU A 503 2.64 26.41 16.10
N MET A 504 3.96 26.48 15.95
CA MET A 504 4.75 25.50 15.19
C MET A 504 5.57 24.62 16.14
N TYR A 505 5.45 23.31 15.99
CA TYR A 505 6.22 22.30 16.72
C TYR A 505 7.19 21.61 15.79
N GLY A 506 8.48 21.65 16.16
CA GLY A 506 9.52 20.88 15.48
C GLY A 506 9.57 19.43 15.95
N PRO A 507 10.43 18.59 15.34
CA PRO A 507 10.67 17.22 15.80
C PRO A 507 11.06 17.18 17.28
N GLU A 508 10.73 16.09 17.96
CA GLU A 508 10.95 15.80 19.38
C GLU A 508 10.23 16.73 20.38
N HIS A 509 9.48 17.74 19.92
CA HIS A 509 8.69 18.61 20.80
C HIS A 509 7.35 17.94 21.14
N LEU A 510 7.02 17.84 22.43
CA LEU A 510 5.74 17.30 22.90
C LEU A 510 4.60 18.26 22.56
N ILE A 511 3.58 17.74 21.87
CA ILE A 511 2.36 18.46 21.53
C ILE A 511 1.26 18.02 22.49
N GLU A 512 0.76 18.94 23.30
CA GLU A 512 -0.37 18.71 24.20
C GLU A 512 -1.66 19.25 23.57
N THR A 513 -2.70 18.42 23.46
CA THR A 513 -3.92 18.81 22.75
C THR A 513 -5.18 18.11 23.23
N ASP A 514 -6.34 18.75 23.07
CA ASP A 514 -7.63 18.12 23.31
C ASP A 514 -8.01 17.18 22.15
N GLU A 515 -8.81 16.17 22.43
CA GLU A 515 -9.27 15.23 21.41
C GLU A 515 -10.05 15.91 20.27
N GLY A 516 -9.81 15.43 19.05
CA GLY A 516 -10.47 15.95 17.85
C GLY A 516 -9.92 17.30 17.36
N VAL A 517 -8.98 17.92 18.08
CA VAL A 517 -8.28 19.12 17.61
C VAL A 517 -7.39 18.76 16.42
N LYS A 518 -7.55 19.52 15.33
CA LYS A 518 -6.88 19.26 14.05
C LYS A 518 -5.58 20.04 13.95
N HIS A 519 -4.46 19.36 14.12
CA HIS A 519 -3.14 19.91 13.79
C HIS A 519 -2.81 19.70 12.32
N GLN A 520 -1.84 20.43 11.79
CA GLN A 520 -1.41 20.30 10.40
C GLN A 520 0.07 19.91 10.34
N LEU A 521 0.37 18.67 9.95
CA LEU A 521 1.70 18.24 9.54
C LEU A 521 2.05 18.90 8.21
N VAL A 522 3.17 19.59 8.17
CA VAL A 522 3.71 20.25 6.98
C VAL A 522 5.08 19.65 6.68
N VAL A 523 5.30 19.21 5.44
CA VAL A 523 6.62 18.82 4.95
C VAL A 523 6.93 19.62 3.68
N THR A 524 7.97 20.45 3.74
CA THR A 524 8.37 21.36 2.66
C THR A 524 9.62 20.83 1.98
N ASN A 525 9.59 20.69 0.65
CA ASN A 525 10.76 20.39 -0.13
C ASN A 525 11.50 21.70 -0.47
N LYS A 526 12.76 21.80 -0.02
CA LYS A 526 13.69 22.91 -0.32
C LYS A 526 14.77 22.48 -1.34
N GLY A 527 14.80 21.20 -1.71
CA GLY A 527 15.78 20.59 -2.58
C GLY A 527 15.43 20.66 -4.07
N LYS A 528 16.26 19.98 -4.88
CA LYS A 528 16.14 19.93 -6.36
C LYS A 528 15.46 18.65 -6.88
N THR A 529 15.24 17.68 -6.01
CA THR A 529 14.65 16.38 -6.34
C THR A 529 13.39 16.15 -5.52
N ALA A 530 12.51 15.27 -5.97
CA ALA A 530 11.33 14.90 -5.20
C ALA A 530 11.72 14.20 -3.88
N LEU A 531 10.91 14.42 -2.85
CA LEU A 531 10.98 13.72 -1.56
C LEU A 531 9.83 12.73 -1.46
N TYR A 532 10.08 11.61 -0.79
CA TYR A 532 9.10 10.56 -0.55
C TYR A 532 8.87 10.47 0.96
N VAL A 533 7.64 10.79 1.38
CA VAL A 533 7.27 10.97 2.78
C VAL A 533 6.30 9.86 3.21
N TYR A 534 6.60 9.24 4.35
CA TYR A 534 5.79 8.21 4.98
C TYR A 534 5.46 8.64 6.41
N VAL A 535 4.19 8.58 6.79
CA VAL A 535 3.73 9.03 8.09
C VAL A 535 3.09 7.86 8.82
N TYR A 536 3.67 7.49 9.96
CA TYR A 536 3.20 6.41 10.82
C TYR A 536 2.71 6.96 12.15
N ASN A 537 1.63 6.38 12.67
CA ASN A 537 1.23 6.54 14.06
C ASN A 537 1.66 5.30 14.85
N LEU A 538 2.45 5.51 15.90
CA LEU A 538 2.77 4.52 16.92
C LEU A 538 1.84 4.81 18.11
N GLY A 539 0.85 3.93 18.32
CA GLY A 539 -0.20 4.20 19.29
C GLY A 539 -0.27 3.22 20.47
N PHE A 540 -1.11 3.55 21.44
CA PHE A 540 -1.13 2.97 22.79
C PHE A 540 -1.27 1.44 22.91
N ASN A 541 -1.96 0.76 21.99
CA ASN A 541 -2.04 -0.72 21.97
C ASN A 541 -0.89 -1.34 21.15
N TRP A 542 0.29 -0.73 21.20
CA TRP A 542 1.51 -1.21 20.54
C TRP A 542 1.35 -1.35 19.01
N GLN A 543 0.41 -0.64 18.40
CA GLN A 543 0.21 -0.67 16.95
C GLN A 543 1.12 0.32 16.23
N ILE A 544 1.47 0.00 15.00
CA ILE A 544 2.16 0.91 14.09
C ILE A 544 1.39 0.91 12.79
N VAL A 545 0.76 2.05 12.49
CA VAL A 545 -0.12 2.19 11.33
C VAL A 545 0.39 3.30 10.43
N ASN A 546 0.56 3.01 9.14
CA ASN A 546 0.81 4.05 8.14
C ASN A 546 -0.44 4.92 7.98
N ILE A 547 -0.46 6.09 8.61
CA ILE A 547 -1.61 7.03 8.54
C ILE A 547 -1.62 7.83 7.25
N SER A 548 -0.47 7.96 6.56
CA SER A 548 -0.46 8.39 5.16
C SER A 548 -1.06 7.35 4.21
N ARG A 549 -1.26 6.12 4.70
CA ARG A 549 -1.77 4.98 3.93
C ARG A 549 -1.03 4.87 2.62
N GLY A 550 0.31 4.87 2.67
CA GLY A 550 1.17 4.88 1.50
C GLY A 550 2.40 5.77 1.58
N CYS A 551 2.80 6.27 0.41
CA CYS A 551 3.87 7.24 0.22
C CYS A 551 3.31 8.53 -0.41
N GLU A 552 3.66 9.68 0.19
CA GLU A 552 3.37 11.00 -0.35
C GLU A 552 4.62 11.55 -1.04
N VAL A 553 4.46 12.04 -2.27
CA VAL A 553 5.57 12.59 -3.05
C VAL A 553 5.52 14.11 -2.97
N VAL A 554 6.59 14.74 -2.48
CA VAL A 554 6.72 16.20 -2.43
C VAL A 554 7.68 16.64 -3.53
N PRO A 555 7.20 17.21 -4.64
CA PRO A 555 8.06 17.63 -5.74
C PRO A 555 8.97 18.79 -5.32
N PRO A 556 10.10 19.03 -6.03
CA PRO A 556 10.93 20.19 -5.80
C PRO A 556 10.14 21.49 -6.09
N PRO A 557 10.54 22.63 -5.49
CA PRO A 557 9.86 23.90 -5.72
C PRO A 557 9.73 24.25 -7.20
N ASN A 558 8.50 24.44 -7.67
CA ASN A 558 8.23 24.90 -9.02
C ASN A 558 7.51 26.26 -8.99
N PRO A 559 8.12 27.34 -9.51
CA PRO A 559 7.56 28.69 -9.48
C PRO A 559 6.23 28.81 -10.26
N ASP A 560 5.96 27.93 -11.22
CA ASP A 560 4.75 27.99 -12.06
C ASP A 560 3.56 27.23 -11.45
N LEU A 561 3.81 26.29 -10.53
CA LEU A 561 2.80 25.34 -10.03
C LEU A 561 2.46 25.52 -8.54
N GLY A 562 3.23 26.32 -7.80
CA GLY A 562 2.98 26.61 -6.37
C GLY A 562 3.12 25.41 -5.42
N PHE A 563 3.35 24.20 -5.94
CA PHE A 563 3.50 22.97 -5.16
C PHE A 563 4.94 22.79 -4.69
N ARG A 564 5.17 22.94 -3.39
CA ARG A 564 6.43 22.59 -2.71
C ARG A 564 6.24 21.95 -1.34
N GLU A 565 5.00 21.82 -0.87
CA GLU A 565 4.68 21.43 0.51
C GLU A 565 3.62 20.33 0.51
N LEU A 566 3.82 19.30 1.32
CA LEU A 566 2.79 18.39 1.79
C LEU A 566 2.13 19.02 3.01
N LYS A 567 0.79 19.10 3.00
CA LYS A 567 0.01 19.48 4.17
C LYS A 567 -0.98 18.37 4.52
N ARG A 568 -0.99 17.95 5.78
CA ARG A 568 -1.87 16.89 6.28
C ARG A 568 -2.45 17.28 7.62
N ARG A 569 -3.77 17.30 7.70
CA ARG A 569 -4.46 17.46 8.97
C ARG A 569 -4.37 16.15 9.74
N ILE A 570 -4.05 16.24 11.02
CA ILE A 570 -3.97 15.12 11.95
C ILE A 570 -4.77 15.46 13.20
N ALA A 571 -5.51 14.48 13.70
CA ALA A 571 -6.26 14.59 14.94
C ALA A 571 -6.18 13.26 15.68
N THR A 572 -5.95 13.35 16.98
CA THR A 572 -5.84 12.21 17.88
C THR A 572 -7.01 12.20 18.86
N GLU A 573 -7.35 11.03 19.37
CA GLU A 573 -8.45 10.84 20.31
C GLU A 573 -8.00 9.94 21.45
N VAL A 574 -8.52 10.17 22.65
CA VAL A 574 -8.33 9.21 23.74
C VAL A 574 -9.21 7.98 23.46
N PRO A 575 -8.62 6.78 23.35
CA PRO A 575 -9.36 5.55 23.08
C PRO A 575 -10.50 5.32 24.08
N LYS A 576 -11.65 4.81 23.59
CA LYS A 576 -12.83 4.52 24.43
C LYS A 576 -12.50 3.56 25.56
N GLU A 577 -11.58 2.63 25.32
CA GLU A 577 -11.11 1.65 26.30
C GLU A 577 -10.36 2.32 27.47
N LEU A 578 -9.60 3.38 27.21
CA LEU A 578 -8.93 4.17 28.26
C LEU A 578 -9.94 5.00 29.04
N LYS A 579 -10.85 5.68 28.33
CA LYS A 579 -11.93 6.46 28.96
C LYS A 579 -12.78 5.60 29.90
N GLY A 580 -13.12 4.38 29.50
CA GLY A 580 -13.86 3.42 30.31
C GLY A 580 -13.13 2.99 31.59
N LYS A 581 -11.80 3.07 31.62
CA LYS A 581 -10.95 2.82 32.80
C LYS A 581 -10.70 4.07 33.64
N GLY A 582 -11.32 5.21 33.28
CA GLY A 582 -11.09 6.49 33.95
C GLY A 582 -9.81 7.21 33.53
N ILE A 583 -9.05 6.66 32.56
CA ILE A 583 -7.86 7.30 32.00
C ILE A 583 -8.33 8.36 30.98
N ARG A 584 -7.87 9.59 31.16
CA ARG A 584 -8.31 10.77 30.40
C ARG A 584 -7.23 11.34 29.48
N GLU A 585 -6.09 10.68 29.37
CA GLU A 585 -5.01 11.07 28.47
C GLU A 585 -4.45 9.87 27.71
N CYS A 586 -3.83 10.11 26.56
CA CYS A 586 -3.19 9.09 25.73
C CYS A 586 -2.00 9.72 24.99
N GLU A 587 -0.88 9.02 24.95
CA GLU A 587 0.28 9.43 24.14
C GLU A 587 0.37 8.58 22.87
N ASP A 588 0.52 9.27 21.75
CA ASP A 588 0.81 8.71 20.44
C ASP A 588 2.12 9.33 19.92
N MET A 589 2.82 8.64 19.02
CA MET A 589 3.98 9.20 18.33
C MET A 589 3.75 9.19 16.83
N ILE A 590 3.76 10.38 16.23
CA ILE A 590 3.77 10.53 14.78
C ILE A 590 5.21 10.45 14.29
N LYS A 591 5.52 9.37 13.57
CA LYS A 591 6.81 9.10 12.96
C LYS A 591 6.77 9.51 11.49
N VAL A 592 7.60 10.46 11.10
CA VAL A 592 7.73 10.91 9.71
C VAL A 592 9.06 10.39 9.15
N LEU A 593 8.99 9.51 8.16
CA LEU A 593 10.14 9.01 7.41
C LEU A 593 10.19 9.73 6.06
N ILE A 594 11.35 10.26 5.71
CA ILE A 594 11.56 10.99 4.46
C ILE A 594 12.71 10.34 3.70
N THR A 595 12.53 10.02 2.42
CA THR A 595 13.56 9.38 1.59
C THR A 595 13.75 10.13 0.27
N SER A 596 14.94 10.03 -0.31
CA SER A 596 15.29 10.61 -1.62
C SER A 596 14.76 9.80 -2.81
N GLN A 597 14.37 8.55 -2.57
CA GLN A 597 13.80 7.65 -3.57
C GLN A 597 12.72 6.78 -2.91
N PRO A 598 11.77 6.26 -3.69
CA PRO A 598 10.66 5.49 -3.14
C PRO A 598 11.13 4.11 -2.67
N THR A 599 10.58 3.69 -1.53
CA THR A 599 10.79 2.41 -0.83
C THR A 599 9.50 1.92 -0.15
N SER A 600 9.56 0.78 0.56
CA SER A 600 8.48 0.29 1.41
C SER A 600 8.94 0.09 2.86
N PHE A 601 8.20 0.69 3.80
CA PHE A 601 8.36 0.49 5.24
C PHE A 601 7.31 -0.48 5.82
N ASP A 602 6.73 -1.37 5.00
CA ASP A 602 5.76 -2.39 5.45
C ASP A 602 6.26 -3.21 6.65
N LEU A 603 7.59 -3.40 6.77
CA LEU A 603 8.22 -4.13 7.87
C LEU A 603 8.02 -3.48 9.24
N LEU A 604 7.74 -2.17 9.28
CA LEU A 604 7.50 -1.43 10.53
C LEU A 604 6.07 -1.56 11.02
N GLU A 605 5.12 -1.91 10.13
CA GLU A 605 3.71 -1.99 10.50
C GLU A 605 3.44 -3.11 11.50
N LEU A 606 2.60 -2.78 12.49
CA LEU A 606 2.21 -3.66 13.57
C LEU A 606 0.72 -3.51 13.86
N PRO A 607 -0.01 -4.63 14.06
CA PRO A 607 -1.41 -4.61 14.45
C PRO A 607 -1.60 -4.03 15.86
N LYS A 608 -2.86 -3.81 16.23
CA LYS A 608 -3.22 -3.63 17.64
C LYS A 608 -2.98 -4.92 18.42
N LEU A 609 -2.30 -4.82 19.54
CA LEU A 609 -1.99 -5.94 20.43
C LEU A 609 -3.12 -6.13 21.45
N ASN A 610 -4.32 -6.53 20.99
CA ASN A 610 -5.52 -6.55 21.84
C ASN A 610 -5.79 -7.90 22.51
N ASN A 611 -5.48 -9.01 21.84
CA ASN A 611 -5.61 -10.37 22.37
C ASN A 611 -4.57 -11.32 21.76
N VAL A 612 -4.37 -12.48 22.38
CA VAL A 612 -3.39 -13.47 21.90
C VAL A 612 -3.67 -13.92 20.47
N GLU A 613 -4.95 -14.04 20.09
CA GLU A 613 -5.35 -14.37 18.71
C GLU A 613 -5.08 -13.25 17.71
N SER A 614 -5.06 -11.98 18.13
CA SER A 614 -4.79 -10.83 17.27
C SER A 614 -3.36 -10.85 16.79
N VAL A 615 -2.43 -11.44 17.53
CA VAL A 615 -1.04 -11.67 17.09
C VAL A 615 -0.99 -12.69 15.94
N ARG A 616 -1.86 -13.70 15.97
CA ARG A 616 -1.99 -14.74 14.93
C ARG A 616 -2.85 -14.34 13.73
N ARG A 617 -3.86 -13.48 13.95
CA ARG A 617 -4.83 -13.01 12.93
C ARG A 617 -4.48 -11.63 12.35
N SER A 618 -3.40 -11.02 12.81
CA SER A 618 -3.13 -9.57 12.70
C SER A 618 -2.96 -9.03 11.29
N THR A 619 -2.62 -9.88 10.33
CA THR A 619 -2.43 -9.48 8.94
C THR A 619 -3.77 -9.40 8.19
N ASN A 620 -4.88 -9.83 8.81
CA ASN A 620 -6.22 -9.83 8.20
C ASN A 620 -6.96 -8.48 8.29
N ARG A 621 -6.40 -7.45 8.93
CA ARG A 621 -6.97 -6.10 8.82
C ARG A 621 -6.51 -5.46 7.52
N ALA A 622 -7.48 -5.06 6.71
CA ALA A 622 -7.30 -4.26 5.50
C ALA A 622 -6.45 -3.03 5.85
N THR A 623 -5.16 -3.13 5.55
CA THR A 623 -4.21 -2.02 5.67
C THR A 623 -4.13 -1.42 4.28
N THR A 624 -4.92 -0.38 4.07
CA THR A 624 -4.99 0.41 2.84
C THR A 624 -3.67 1.15 2.66
N ILE A 625 -2.92 0.85 1.60
CA ILE A 625 -1.63 1.48 1.32
C ILE A 625 -1.55 1.85 -0.16
N ARG A 626 -1.26 3.13 -0.43
CA ARG A 626 -0.71 3.72 -1.66
C ARG A 626 0.79 3.45 -1.71
N SER A 627 1.19 2.28 -2.20
CA SER A 627 2.61 2.00 -2.40
C SER A 627 3.02 2.53 -3.77
N SER A 628 3.86 3.58 -3.83
CA SER A 628 4.36 4.14 -5.08
C SER A 628 5.87 3.97 -5.17
N GLY A 629 6.32 3.39 -6.28
CA GLY A 629 7.69 3.53 -6.79
C GLY A 629 8.76 2.65 -6.17
N TYR A 630 9.74 2.28 -7.01
CA TYR A 630 11.04 1.74 -6.62
C TYR A 630 12.10 2.63 -7.24
N GLY A 631 13.04 3.11 -6.41
CA GLY A 631 13.98 4.15 -6.79
C GLY A 631 14.88 3.88 -8.00
N HIS A 632 15.36 4.99 -8.57
CA HIS A 632 16.36 5.01 -9.62
C HIS A 632 17.64 4.35 -9.13
N THR A 633 18.15 3.37 -9.87
CA THR A 633 19.50 2.89 -9.62
C THR A 633 20.46 4.09 -9.68
N GLY A 634 21.32 4.28 -8.67
CA GLY A 634 22.37 5.32 -8.62
C GLY A 634 21.97 6.74 -8.19
N ALA A 635 20.75 6.94 -7.68
CA ALA A 635 20.42 8.12 -6.87
C ALA A 635 21.01 7.95 -5.45
N SER A 636 21.17 9.05 -4.68
CA SER A 636 21.51 8.92 -3.26
C SER A 636 20.43 8.13 -2.54
N GLU A 637 20.82 7.27 -1.60
CA GLU A 637 19.88 6.52 -0.76
C GLU A 637 19.62 7.24 0.57
N ASN A 638 19.50 8.56 0.50
CA ASN A 638 19.35 9.39 1.69
C ASN A 638 17.97 9.18 2.31
N TRP A 639 17.94 9.19 3.64
CA TRP A 639 16.71 9.07 4.40
C TRP A 639 16.81 9.82 5.72
N ALA A 640 15.68 10.17 6.30
CA ALA A 640 15.57 10.80 7.60
C ALA A 640 14.36 10.25 8.34
N ALA A 641 14.40 10.32 9.67
CA ALA A 641 13.32 9.91 10.55
C ALA A 641 13.13 10.99 11.63
N LEU A 642 11.90 11.46 11.76
CA LEU A 642 11.51 12.52 12.69
C LEU A 642 10.39 12.02 13.58
N ASN A 643 10.45 12.32 14.87
CA ASN A 643 9.39 11.97 15.82
C ASN A 643 8.63 13.23 16.24
N PHE A 644 7.32 13.12 16.34
CA PHE A 644 6.46 14.14 16.90
C PHE A 644 5.56 13.49 17.96
N PRO A 645 5.94 13.53 19.25
CA PRO A 645 5.11 13.00 20.32
C PRO A 645 3.88 13.89 20.54
N ILE A 646 2.71 13.27 20.65
CA ILE A 646 1.42 13.94 20.87
C ILE A 646 0.75 13.33 22.10
N ARG A 647 0.43 14.17 23.09
CA ARG A 647 -0.41 13.80 24.24
C ARG A 647 -1.79 14.40 24.07
N THR A 648 -2.79 13.52 24.03
CA THR A 648 -4.19 13.88 23.84
C THR A 648 -4.96 13.81 25.14
N PHE A 649 -5.75 14.83 25.45
CA PHE A 649 -6.66 14.87 26.60
C PHE A 649 -8.11 14.67 26.16
N ALA A 650 -8.86 13.87 26.91
CA ALA A 650 -10.28 13.67 26.71
C ALA A 650 -11.06 14.91 27.15
N ILE A 651 -11.99 15.38 26.32
CA ILE A 651 -12.91 16.46 26.70
C ILE A 651 -13.79 15.96 27.85
N LYS A 652 -14.01 16.84 28.84
CA LYS A 652 -14.75 16.51 30.07
C LYS A 652 -16.22 16.18 29.82
#